data_AF-A0A423HCT6-F1
#
_entry.id   AF-A0A423HCT6-F1
#
_cell.length_a   1.000
_cell.length_b   1.000
_cell.length_c   1.000
_cell.angle_alpha   90.00
_cell.angle_beta   90.00
_cell.angle_gamma   90.00
#
_symmetry.space_group_name_H-M   'P 1'
#
loop_
_entity.id
_entity.type
_entity.pdbx_description
1 polymer ?
#
loop_
_entity_poly.entity_id
_entity_poly.type
_entity_poly.pdbx_seq_one_letter_code
_entity_poly.pdbx_strand_id
1 'polypeptide(L)'
;MAQDSSQPLAGLPHGPALEMGAIRDLLPDAISPIRAQDPTVPMPSTRPMSNDPLDGYRVSAHSANTLPAADSSGLRIHANRRYADLRDNGTVPVGYDEVARAYRAKRRNELTPSGPVLRLNDDGKTWSMVLSTTAQPGTSATAPRVTIDTTHYVWNPDARNHHGYVVLHRKKGLDEGFGPETHLAFQDDDGSFVKVEPGSSALDQPANKLSAWTDRDLWDFYGLYGNDITRFRNEVTATGMKPQWAAIRQERLQKPYLLNELRRWLAPQMSRDEFHRRMAPLNYSVEQWAAQLDNVSIDSVARRQLEVNTRRLDTLQAQTSAEPKRPRLADEQSSTAETPAVPGYVTKSLENGTQRKQLIELLQYRMSTGTTRKSPEEIARQIQPYNLSTRQLSLLISDLQADGRFPQWAENLKHSSMDETNLQRFDEVYEELLPEIMNIRNHTTHHIDFSTHFTRPFLNALLIKAGYQRNKYNCLYRTDIPAMFRGDDRSPFEFFNGHMRPRQDHGTGSTTQKAVSASFRLSEAGTHTRVTSEVEALLYDTQYHRHPGKKVNIFSNRESDESSESSSSSAEDSDSHSPSDSDNRSDNSLFWDHEKNYIARRQNQNIGFDYLLDTRGIEVVPGEENLVFNAYAQTEKKPGENVKFPDDSFEGHISMSPRGLSADRIWLINSDWTRAAKVNDICSMYLLRPGSSGDRYKPGAGRPIEQRTWTGNENRYEYDNLIDQVANANKPVIDFPDKSIYSNDIVFP
;
A
#
# COMPACT_ATOMS: atom_id res chain seq x y z
N MET A 1 40.62 58.25 11.52
CA MET A 1 41.17 59.36 12.34
C MET A 1 40.19 60.52 12.23
N ALA A 2 39.79 61.15 13.35
CA ALA A 2 38.84 62.30 13.46
C ALA A 2 37.40 62.07 12.90
N GLN A 3 36.26 62.60 13.42
CA GLN A 3 35.89 63.83 14.18
C GLN A 3 35.77 65.10 13.29
N ASP A 4 34.82 66.06 13.42
CA ASP A 4 33.63 66.34 14.31
C ASP A 4 32.76 67.47 13.61
N SER A 5 31.60 68.07 14.02
CA SER A 5 30.68 68.03 15.19
C SER A 5 29.28 68.71 14.94
N SER A 6 28.34 68.56 15.90
CA SER A 6 27.38 69.56 16.50
C SER A 6 26.25 70.34 15.74
N GLN A 7 24.96 69.99 16.04
CA GLN A 7 23.86 70.74 16.76
C GLN A 7 23.34 72.20 16.38
N PRO A 8 22.21 72.79 16.93
CA PRO A 8 20.92 72.28 17.56
C PRO A 8 19.58 73.16 17.43
N LEU A 9 18.49 72.80 18.19
CA LEU A 9 17.23 73.57 18.62
C LEU A 9 16.05 73.81 17.60
N ALA A 10 14.76 74.18 17.89
CA ALA A 10 13.81 74.27 19.07
C ALA A 10 12.30 74.58 18.70
N GLY A 11 11.29 74.41 19.60
CA GLY A 11 9.96 75.14 19.60
C GLY A 11 8.62 74.38 19.88
N LEU A 12 7.64 74.95 20.64
CA LEU A 12 6.28 74.43 21.08
C LEU A 12 5.35 75.60 21.62
N PRO A 13 4.09 75.46 22.17
CA PRO A 13 2.85 74.66 21.84
C PRO A 13 1.44 75.40 22.05
N HIS A 14 0.28 74.70 21.86
CA HIS A 14 -1.09 74.79 22.53
C HIS A 14 -2.38 74.72 21.63
N GLY A 15 -3.55 74.33 22.22
CA GLY A 15 -4.92 74.11 21.61
C GLY A 15 -6.08 74.78 22.42
N PRO A 16 -7.35 74.25 22.62
CA PRO A 16 -8.06 73.03 22.11
C PRO A 16 -9.64 73.14 21.89
N ALA A 17 -10.35 71.99 21.68
CA ALA A 17 -11.72 71.58 22.20
C ALA A 17 -13.06 71.53 21.35
N LEU A 18 -13.83 70.41 21.52
CA LEU A 18 -15.32 70.12 21.42
C LEU A 18 -16.10 70.25 20.06
N GLU A 19 -17.24 69.57 19.74
CA GLU A 19 -17.81 68.22 20.04
C GLU A 19 -19.08 67.88 19.15
N MET A 20 -19.57 66.60 19.15
CA MET A 20 -20.93 66.08 18.82
C MET A 20 -21.49 66.03 17.36
N GLY A 21 -22.15 64.90 16.94
CA GLY A 21 -23.23 65.02 15.92
C GLY A 21 -23.97 63.87 15.19
N ALA A 22 -23.40 62.69 14.85
CA ALA A 22 -24.06 61.58 14.07
C ALA A 22 -24.55 61.94 12.61
N ILE A 23 -25.05 61.08 11.69
CA ILE A 23 -25.62 59.70 11.65
C ILE A 23 -25.24 58.95 10.32
N ARG A 24 -25.10 57.61 10.37
CA ARG A 24 -25.20 56.56 9.29
C ARG A 24 -24.08 56.25 8.26
N ASP A 25 -23.70 54.96 8.30
CA ASP A 25 -23.61 53.93 7.24
C ASP A 25 -22.60 53.98 6.05
N LEU A 26 -22.02 52.78 5.81
CA LEU A 26 -21.29 52.25 4.64
C LEU A 26 -19.77 52.50 4.47
N LEU A 27 -19.01 51.40 4.65
CA LEU A 27 -17.79 50.94 3.96
C LEU A 27 -16.60 51.90 3.72
N PRO A 28 -15.46 51.58 4.36
CA PRO A 28 -14.14 51.48 3.70
C PRO A 28 -13.34 50.24 4.21
N ASP A 29 -12.17 49.84 3.70
CA ASP A 29 -11.48 50.04 2.41
C ASP A 29 -10.38 48.96 2.26
N ALA A 30 -9.65 48.97 1.14
CA ALA A 30 -8.32 48.36 1.05
C ALA A 30 -7.28 49.35 0.49
N ILE A 31 -5.99 49.08 0.75
CA ILE A 31 -4.76 49.80 0.31
C ILE A 31 -4.19 50.81 1.34
N SER A 32 -3.02 50.48 1.88
CA SER A 32 -2.12 51.34 2.67
C SER A 32 -1.30 52.28 1.77
N PRO A 33 -0.71 53.38 2.29
CA PRO A 33 0.69 53.25 2.78
C PRO A 33 1.14 54.26 3.87
N ILE A 34 2.28 53.97 4.53
CA ILE A 34 3.49 54.82 4.72
C ILE A 34 4.38 54.23 5.84
N ARG A 35 5.68 54.58 5.83
CA ARG A 35 6.78 53.91 6.57
C ARG A 35 7.70 54.93 7.26
N ALA A 36 8.37 54.48 8.33
CA ALA A 36 9.42 55.18 9.11
C ALA A 36 8.87 56.25 10.10
N GLN A 37 9.53 56.53 11.23
CA GLN A 37 10.95 56.31 11.57
C GLN A 37 11.24 55.49 12.84
N ASP A 38 12.44 54.90 12.84
CA ASP A 38 13.21 54.26 13.93
C ASP A 38 13.46 55.19 15.15
N PRO A 39 13.83 54.70 16.37
CA PRO A 39 14.83 53.63 16.58
C PRO A 39 14.59 52.60 17.71
N THR A 40 15.61 51.75 17.90
CA THR A 40 15.69 50.49 18.66
C THR A 40 15.47 50.57 20.18
N VAL A 41 15.08 49.42 20.78
CA VAL A 41 15.08 49.04 22.23
C VAL A 41 13.84 49.50 23.04
N PRO A 42 13.22 48.65 23.89
CA PRO A 42 13.00 47.18 23.85
C PRO A 42 11.49 46.80 23.88
N MET A 43 11.14 45.51 23.84
CA MET A 43 9.72 45.07 23.91
C MET A 43 9.13 45.04 25.33
N PRO A 44 7.92 45.58 25.56
CA PRO A 44 7.07 45.25 26.71
C PRO A 44 6.05 44.15 26.38
N SER A 45 5.78 43.26 27.34
CA SER A 45 5.04 41.99 27.15
C SER A 45 3.56 42.13 26.77
N THR A 46 3.08 41.24 25.91
CA THR A 46 1.66 40.93 25.71
C THR A 46 1.02 40.33 26.98
N ARG A 47 -0.27 40.59 27.21
CA ARG A 47 -1.05 39.84 28.21
C ARG A 47 -1.24 38.39 27.73
N PRO A 48 -1.12 37.38 28.61
CA PRO A 48 -1.51 36.01 28.28
C PRO A 48 -3.03 35.91 28.11
N MET A 49 -3.48 35.05 27.20
CA MET A 49 -4.89 34.65 27.15
C MET A 49 -5.20 33.66 28.27
N SER A 50 -6.42 33.69 28.80
CA SER A 50 -6.83 32.85 29.92
C SER A 50 -7.21 31.45 29.45
N ASN A 51 -6.45 30.44 29.88
CA ASN A 51 -6.80 29.03 29.68
C ASN A 51 -7.83 28.57 30.73
N ASP A 52 -9.07 29.06 30.67
CA ASP A 52 -10.19 28.48 31.45
C ASP A 52 -10.94 27.42 30.59
N PRO A 53 -10.74 26.11 30.84
CA PRO A 53 -11.46 25.07 30.12
C PRO A 53 -12.99 25.02 30.35
N LEU A 54 -13.56 25.87 31.22
CA LEU A 54 -15.01 26.05 31.38
C LEU A 54 -15.56 27.31 30.68
N ASP A 55 -14.71 28.07 29.98
CA ASP A 55 -15.20 29.19 29.16
C ASP A 55 -16.13 28.68 28.04
N GLY A 56 -17.16 29.47 27.73
CA GLY A 56 -18.28 29.06 26.88
C GLY A 56 -19.26 28.03 27.48
N TYR A 57 -19.00 27.46 28.67
CA TYR A 57 -19.95 26.62 29.41
C TYR A 57 -20.64 27.36 30.56
N ARG A 58 -19.97 28.36 31.17
CA ARG A 58 -20.50 29.16 32.29
C ARG A 58 -21.78 29.91 31.88
N VAL A 59 -22.82 29.89 32.71
CA VAL A 59 -24.00 30.76 32.52
C VAL A 59 -23.70 32.18 33.04
N SER A 60 -24.36 33.20 32.49
CA SER A 60 -24.20 34.57 32.98
C SER A 60 -24.63 34.70 34.45
N ALA A 61 -23.98 35.58 35.22
CA ALA A 61 -24.29 35.77 36.65
C ALA A 61 -25.77 36.09 36.91
N HIS A 62 -26.42 36.85 36.01
CA HIS A 62 -27.86 37.09 36.06
C HIS A 62 -28.67 35.79 35.92
N SER A 63 -28.27 34.87 35.02
CA SER A 63 -28.91 33.56 34.88
C SER A 63 -28.70 32.67 36.11
N ALA A 64 -27.48 32.69 36.68
CA ALA A 64 -27.15 31.92 37.89
C ALA A 64 -28.00 32.36 39.09
N ASN A 65 -28.13 33.67 39.29
CA ASN A 65 -28.91 34.26 40.39
C ASN A 65 -30.43 33.98 40.29
N THR A 66 -30.93 33.57 39.12
CA THR A 66 -32.34 33.15 38.93
C THR A 66 -32.58 31.65 39.08
N LEU A 67 -31.54 30.82 39.29
CA LEU A 67 -31.71 29.39 39.52
C LEU A 67 -32.10 29.11 40.98
N PRO A 68 -32.95 28.08 41.24
CA PRO A 68 -33.25 27.63 42.60
C PRO A 68 -31.99 27.11 43.31
N ALA A 69 -32.10 26.86 44.62
CA ALA A 69 -31.04 26.24 45.41
C ALA A 69 -30.69 24.83 44.91
N ALA A 70 -29.49 24.36 45.26
CA ALA A 70 -29.05 23.00 44.95
C ALA A 70 -29.81 21.94 45.77
N ASP A 71 -30.03 20.78 45.17
CA ASP A 71 -30.63 19.60 45.77
C ASP A 71 -29.64 18.83 46.69
N SER A 72 -30.08 17.71 47.24
CA SER A 72 -29.27 16.82 48.09
C SER A 72 -28.13 16.10 47.36
N SER A 73 -27.99 16.28 46.03
CA SER A 73 -26.86 15.82 45.22
C SER A 73 -25.96 16.99 44.77
N GLY A 74 -26.17 18.20 45.31
CA GLY A 74 -25.40 19.39 44.96
C GLY A 74 -25.72 19.97 43.58
N LEU A 75 -26.88 19.66 42.98
CA LEU A 75 -27.28 20.14 41.66
C LEU A 75 -28.49 21.07 41.74
N ARG A 76 -28.47 22.19 41.01
CA ARG A 76 -29.65 23.02 40.81
C ARG A 76 -30.47 22.45 39.65
N ILE A 77 -31.77 22.23 39.85
CA ILE A 77 -32.67 21.74 38.80
C ILE A 77 -33.67 22.85 38.43
N HIS A 78 -33.69 23.25 37.17
CA HIS A 78 -34.61 24.26 36.64
C HIS A 78 -35.04 23.92 35.22
N ALA A 79 -36.34 23.97 34.92
CA ALA A 79 -36.92 23.64 33.61
C ALA A 79 -36.40 22.29 33.04
N ASN A 80 -36.35 21.25 33.88
CA ASN A 80 -35.78 19.92 33.58
C ASN A 80 -34.31 19.91 33.12
N ARG A 81 -33.53 20.96 33.43
CA ARG A 81 -32.08 21.04 33.20
C ARG A 81 -31.35 21.03 34.54
N ARG A 82 -30.21 20.35 34.60
CA ARG A 82 -29.32 20.28 35.78
C ARG A 82 -28.17 21.27 35.61
N TYR A 83 -27.78 21.92 36.70
CA TYR A 83 -26.68 22.87 36.77
C TYR A 83 -25.84 22.61 38.02
N ALA A 84 -24.53 22.86 37.92
CA ALA A 84 -23.56 22.73 39.00
C ALA A 84 -22.94 24.10 39.31
N ASP A 85 -22.86 24.45 40.59
CA ASP A 85 -22.09 25.61 41.06
C ASP A 85 -20.63 25.21 41.22
N LEU A 86 -19.71 26.03 40.71
CA LEU A 86 -18.28 25.76 40.70
C LEU A 86 -17.60 26.35 41.93
N ARG A 87 -16.60 25.63 42.45
CA ARG A 87 -15.78 26.09 43.59
C ARG A 87 -15.11 27.44 43.32
N ASP A 88 -14.64 27.65 42.10
CA ASP A 88 -13.91 28.85 41.66
C ASP A 88 -14.87 29.95 41.12
N ASN A 89 -16.09 30.00 41.68
CA ASN A 89 -17.21 30.87 41.32
C ASN A 89 -17.85 30.59 39.94
N GLY A 90 -19.13 30.93 39.81
CA GLY A 90 -19.97 30.73 38.62
C GLY A 90 -20.64 29.35 38.54
N THR A 91 -21.66 29.25 37.67
CA THR A 91 -22.51 28.05 37.50
C THR A 91 -22.43 27.55 36.05
N VAL A 92 -22.43 26.23 35.84
CA VAL A 92 -22.44 25.58 34.51
C VAL A 92 -23.62 24.62 34.35
N PRO A 93 -24.23 24.47 33.16
CA PRO A 93 -25.16 23.39 32.88
C PRO A 93 -24.40 22.06 32.79
N VAL A 94 -25.00 20.97 33.26
CA VAL A 94 -24.38 19.64 33.25
C VAL A 94 -25.29 18.56 32.66
N GLY A 95 -24.68 17.57 32.02
CA GLY A 95 -25.29 16.29 31.70
C GLY A 95 -24.58 15.17 32.45
N TYR A 96 -25.26 14.06 32.72
CA TYR A 96 -24.58 12.84 33.15
C TYR A 96 -24.04 12.13 31.90
N ASP A 97 -22.78 11.72 31.95
CA ASP A 97 -22.08 10.97 30.93
C ASP A 97 -21.99 9.52 31.42
N GLU A 98 -22.77 8.62 30.82
CA GLU A 98 -22.83 7.21 31.23
C GLU A 98 -21.54 6.44 30.93
N VAL A 99 -20.72 6.90 29.96
CA VAL A 99 -19.43 6.29 29.62
C VAL A 99 -18.37 6.69 30.64
N ALA A 100 -18.34 7.97 31.04
CA ALA A 100 -17.48 8.45 32.13
C ALA A 100 -18.03 8.16 33.54
N ARG A 101 -19.29 7.71 33.64
CA ARG A 101 -20.08 7.53 34.88
C ARG A 101 -20.09 8.77 35.80
N ALA A 102 -19.97 9.96 35.21
CA ALA A 102 -19.76 11.22 35.92
C ALA A 102 -20.59 12.36 35.30
N TYR A 103 -20.71 13.48 36.02
CA TYR A 103 -21.29 14.70 35.43
C TYR A 103 -20.26 15.45 34.59
N ARG A 104 -20.72 15.98 33.45
CA ARG A 104 -19.89 16.68 32.46
C ARG A 104 -20.55 17.99 32.07
N ALA A 105 -19.76 19.05 31.93
CA ALA A 105 -20.23 20.36 31.50
C ALA A 105 -20.87 20.28 30.10
N LYS A 106 -21.93 21.07 29.89
CA LYS A 106 -22.78 21.00 28.70
C LYS A 106 -23.23 22.39 28.26
N ARG A 107 -23.08 22.73 26.98
CA ARG A 107 -23.48 24.03 26.44
C ARG A 107 -25.01 24.17 26.40
N ARG A 108 -25.49 25.41 26.28
CA ARG A 108 -26.93 25.72 26.36
C ARG A 108 -27.76 24.97 25.29
N ASN A 109 -27.19 24.74 24.11
CA ASN A 109 -27.89 24.21 22.93
C ASN A 109 -27.49 22.76 22.57
N GLU A 110 -26.67 22.08 23.38
CA GLU A 110 -26.25 20.70 23.11
C GLU A 110 -27.27 19.66 23.60
N LEU A 111 -27.28 18.49 22.97
CA LEU A 111 -28.08 17.33 23.40
C LEU A 111 -27.28 16.39 24.32
N THR A 112 -26.04 16.06 23.95
CA THR A 112 -25.05 15.32 24.77
C THR A 112 -24.08 16.30 25.45
N PRO A 113 -23.51 15.98 26.63
CA PRO A 113 -22.51 16.84 27.25
C PRO A 113 -21.15 16.71 26.56
N SER A 114 -20.51 17.82 26.17
CA SER A 114 -19.23 17.83 25.44
C SER A 114 -18.02 18.29 26.27
N GLY A 115 -18.26 19.01 27.37
CA GLY A 115 -17.22 19.74 28.09
C GLY A 115 -16.38 18.91 29.07
N PRO A 116 -15.67 19.57 30.01
CA PRO A 116 -14.92 18.91 31.06
C PRO A 116 -15.79 18.08 32.02
N VAL A 117 -15.21 17.04 32.61
CA VAL A 117 -15.84 16.25 33.68
C VAL A 117 -15.73 17.02 35.00
N LEU A 118 -16.81 17.00 35.78
CA LEU A 118 -16.93 17.67 37.06
C LEU A 118 -17.17 16.63 38.16
N ARG A 119 -16.61 16.86 39.35
CA ARG A 119 -16.86 16.05 40.54
C ARG A 119 -17.36 16.95 41.67
N LEU A 120 -18.38 16.47 42.39
CA LEU A 120 -18.86 17.10 43.62
C LEU A 120 -17.71 17.14 44.64
N ASN A 121 -17.57 18.27 45.33
CA ASN A 121 -16.58 18.44 46.38
C ASN A 121 -17.12 17.88 47.71
N ASP A 122 -16.21 17.73 48.69
CA ASP A 122 -16.53 17.21 50.02
C ASP A 122 -17.46 18.15 50.84
N ASP A 123 -17.75 19.36 50.33
CA ASP A 123 -18.77 20.28 50.86
C ASP A 123 -20.22 19.90 50.47
N GLY A 124 -20.39 18.93 49.57
CA GLY A 124 -21.67 18.45 49.07
C GLY A 124 -22.48 19.46 48.24
N LYS A 125 -21.88 20.58 47.82
CA LYS A 125 -22.60 21.73 47.22
C LYS A 125 -21.89 22.36 46.03
N THR A 126 -20.56 22.40 46.02
CA THR A 126 -19.78 22.91 44.89
C THR A 126 -19.13 21.77 44.12
N TRP A 127 -18.85 22.03 42.85
CA TRP A 127 -18.19 21.09 41.96
C TRP A 127 -16.82 21.66 41.57
N SER A 128 -15.81 20.79 41.56
CA SER A 128 -14.53 21.11 40.91
C SER A 128 -14.48 20.41 39.56
N MET A 129 -13.71 20.98 38.63
CA MET A 129 -13.28 20.20 37.47
C MET A 129 -12.46 19.00 37.95
N VAL A 130 -12.74 17.81 37.41
CA VAL A 130 -11.73 16.74 37.41
C VAL A 130 -10.67 17.21 36.43
N LEU A 131 -9.59 17.78 36.97
CA LEU A 131 -8.41 18.14 36.19
C LEU A 131 -7.83 16.86 35.56
N SER A 132 -8.30 16.55 34.35
CA SER A 132 -7.56 15.75 33.40
C SER A 132 -6.18 16.39 33.28
N THR A 133 -5.11 15.62 33.49
CA THR A 133 -3.74 16.15 33.58
C THR A 133 -3.20 16.53 32.20
N THR A 134 -3.85 17.48 31.53
CA THR A 134 -3.44 18.04 30.25
C THR A 134 -2.31 19.03 30.45
N ALA A 135 -1.09 18.50 30.39
CA ALA A 135 0.18 19.15 30.05
C ALA A 135 0.26 20.69 30.20
N GLN A 136 1.15 21.15 31.09
CA GLN A 136 1.82 22.42 30.86
C GLN A 136 2.59 22.36 29.52
N PRO A 137 2.56 23.42 28.69
CA PRO A 137 3.50 23.52 27.58
C PRO A 137 4.92 23.72 28.15
N GLY A 138 5.86 22.87 27.74
CA GLY A 138 7.28 23.04 28.06
C GLY A 138 7.81 22.24 29.25
N THR A 139 7.68 20.90 29.21
CA THR A 139 8.83 19.99 29.48
C THR A 139 8.49 18.55 29.12
N SER A 140 9.39 17.87 28.40
CA SER A 140 9.26 16.44 28.11
C SER A 140 9.65 15.60 29.32
N ALA A 141 8.77 15.56 30.33
CA ALA A 141 8.92 14.73 31.52
C ALA A 141 8.59 13.26 31.21
N THR A 142 9.40 12.64 30.34
CA THR A 142 9.37 11.18 30.12
C THR A 142 9.64 10.51 31.46
N ALA A 143 8.64 9.81 32.02
CA ALA A 143 8.85 9.05 33.24
C ALA A 143 9.97 8.01 33.03
N PRO A 144 10.83 7.76 34.04
CA PRO A 144 11.99 6.89 33.86
C PRO A 144 11.55 5.49 33.42
N ARG A 145 12.19 4.98 32.36
CA ARG A 145 11.97 3.60 31.88
C ARG A 145 12.39 2.63 32.99
N VAL A 146 11.42 1.92 33.56
CA VAL A 146 11.68 0.89 34.59
C VAL A 146 12.04 -0.41 33.90
N THR A 147 13.34 -0.66 33.74
CA THR A 147 13.84 -1.96 33.27
C THR A 147 13.60 -3.02 34.33
N ILE A 148 13.10 -4.19 33.91
CA ILE A 148 12.82 -5.35 34.75
C ILE A 148 14.10 -6.18 34.89
N ASP A 149 14.44 -6.54 36.13
CA ASP A 149 15.45 -7.58 36.37
C ASP A 149 14.89 -8.95 35.95
N THR A 150 15.41 -9.50 34.85
CA THR A 150 15.00 -10.80 34.31
C THR A 150 15.54 -11.99 35.10
N THR A 151 16.45 -11.78 36.07
CA THR A 151 17.08 -12.85 36.88
C THR A 151 16.05 -13.78 37.53
N HIS A 152 14.89 -13.24 37.94
CA HIS A 152 13.84 -13.98 38.63
C HIS A 152 12.66 -14.40 37.74
N TYR A 153 12.71 -14.14 36.43
CA TYR A 153 11.59 -14.30 35.50
C TYR A 153 11.91 -15.20 34.30
N VAL A 154 10.86 -15.71 33.65
CA VAL A 154 10.89 -16.46 32.39
C VAL A 154 9.79 -15.97 31.45
N TRP A 155 10.05 -15.99 30.15
CA TRP A 155 9.09 -15.60 29.12
C TRP A 155 9.21 -16.56 27.93
N ASN A 156 8.17 -16.61 27.10
CA ASN A 156 8.20 -17.34 25.84
C ASN A 156 8.60 -16.37 24.71
N PRO A 157 9.76 -16.53 24.04
CA PRO A 157 10.19 -15.65 22.96
C PRO A 157 9.33 -15.78 21.68
N ASP A 158 8.60 -16.89 21.54
CA ASP A 158 7.70 -17.17 20.41
C ASP A 158 6.25 -16.77 20.68
N ALA A 159 5.92 -16.33 21.90
CA ALA A 159 4.60 -15.80 22.22
C ALA A 159 4.38 -14.47 21.51
N ARG A 160 3.64 -14.51 20.40
CA ARG A 160 3.16 -13.31 19.68
C ARG A 160 1.80 -12.89 20.23
N ASN A 161 1.60 -11.59 20.38
CA ASN A 161 0.30 -10.96 20.55
C ASN A 161 0.23 -9.73 19.63
N HIS A 162 -0.98 -9.25 19.32
CA HIS A 162 -1.21 -8.24 18.29
C HIS A 162 -0.61 -6.86 18.61
N HIS A 163 -0.22 -6.63 19.86
CA HIS A 163 0.26 -5.33 20.35
C HIS A 163 1.77 -5.29 20.66
N GLY A 164 2.46 -6.44 20.58
CA GLY A 164 3.92 -6.55 20.72
C GLY A 164 4.43 -6.68 22.17
N TYR A 165 3.55 -6.90 23.15
CA TYR A 165 3.94 -7.06 24.56
C TYR A 165 4.68 -8.39 24.79
N VAL A 166 5.57 -8.43 25.78
CA VAL A 166 6.12 -9.68 26.32
C VAL A 166 5.58 -9.87 27.73
N VAL A 167 5.06 -11.08 28.02
CA VAL A 167 4.64 -11.49 29.36
C VAL A 167 5.80 -12.23 30.02
N LEU A 168 6.34 -11.66 31.09
CA LEU A 168 7.35 -12.30 31.94
C LEU A 168 6.65 -12.87 33.17
N HIS A 169 6.83 -14.17 33.43
CA HIS A 169 6.29 -14.88 34.59
C HIS A 169 7.40 -15.11 35.62
N ARG A 170 7.11 -14.92 36.91
CA ARG A 170 8.06 -15.18 38.00
C ARG A 170 8.41 -16.68 38.05
N LYS A 171 9.69 -17.01 38.25
CA LYS A 171 10.16 -18.41 38.27
C LYS A 171 9.45 -19.22 39.36
N LYS A 172 8.94 -20.39 38.99
CA LYS A 172 8.15 -21.27 39.88
C LYS A 172 8.96 -21.63 41.14
N GLY A 173 8.41 -21.28 42.30
CA GLY A 173 9.05 -21.48 43.61
C GLY A 173 9.60 -20.21 44.26
N LEU A 174 9.59 -19.06 43.58
CA LEU A 174 9.88 -17.76 44.19
C LEU A 174 8.61 -17.09 44.75
N ASP A 175 8.75 -16.41 45.89
CA ASP A 175 7.69 -15.64 46.55
C ASP A 175 7.64 -14.17 46.08
N GLU A 176 6.75 -13.37 46.70
CA GLU A 176 6.48 -11.97 46.36
C GLU A 176 7.63 -11.01 46.69
N GLY A 177 8.61 -11.42 47.52
CA GLY A 177 9.84 -10.66 47.75
C GLY A 177 10.70 -10.49 46.50
N PHE A 178 10.49 -11.32 45.48
CA PHE A 178 11.14 -11.24 44.16
C PHE A 178 10.29 -10.51 43.10
N GLY A 179 9.24 -9.79 43.52
CA GLY A 179 8.35 -9.02 42.67
C GLY A 179 7.03 -9.74 42.32
N PRO A 180 6.19 -9.16 41.45
CA PRO A 180 4.86 -9.68 41.12
C PRO A 180 4.91 -11.02 40.37
N GLU A 181 3.79 -11.74 40.30
CA GLU A 181 3.72 -13.00 39.56
C GLU A 181 3.98 -12.81 38.05
N THR A 182 3.54 -11.67 37.49
CA THR A 182 3.76 -11.33 36.09
C THR A 182 4.17 -9.86 35.88
N HIS A 183 4.94 -9.62 34.82
CA HIS A 183 5.18 -8.31 34.23
C HIS A 183 4.74 -8.30 32.76
N LEU A 184 4.17 -7.17 32.33
CA LEU A 184 4.06 -6.80 30.92
C LEU A 184 5.21 -5.85 30.56
N ALA A 185 5.85 -6.11 29.43
CA ALA A 185 7.05 -5.39 29.00
C ALA A 185 7.11 -5.18 27.48
N PHE A 186 7.94 -4.23 27.06
CA PHE A 186 8.48 -4.17 25.70
C PHE A 186 10.00 -4.32 25.75
N GLN A 187 10.55 -5.07 24.80
CA GLN A 187 12.00 -5.31 24.72
C GLN A 187 12.70 -4.18 23.93
N ASP A 188 13.51 -3.35 24.57
CA ASP A 188 14.21 -2.24 23.93
C ASP A 188 15.32 -2.74 22.97
N ASP A 189 15.92 -1.84 22.19
CA ASP A 189 16.92 -2.20 21.15
C ASP A 189 18.18 -2.89 21.72
N ASP A 190 18.48 -2.70 23.00
CA ASP A 190 19.58 -3.35 23.73
C ASP A 190 19.22 -4.75 24.26
N GLY A 191 17.98 -5.22 24.02
CA GLY A 191 17.46 -6.49 24.50
C GLY A 191 16.88 -6.44 25.92
N SER A 192 16.92 -5.30 26.61
CA SER A 192 16.38 -5.14 27.96
C SER A 192 14.84 -5.04 27.97
N PHE A 193 14.20 -5.47 29.06
CA PHE A 193 12.73 -5.47 29.18
C PHE A 193 12.24 -4.28 29.99
N VAL A 194 11.64 -3.29 29.33
CA VAL A 194 11.05 -2.12 29.98
C VAL A 194 9.62 -2.44 30.38
N LYS A 195 9.28 -2.33 31.67
CA LYS A 195 7.92 -2.52 32.18
C LYS A 195 6.99 -1.48 31.54
N VAL A 196 5.83 -1.92 31.06
CA VAL A 196 4.78 -1.06 30.51
C VAL A 196 3.40 -1.52 30.95
N GLU A 197 2.52 -0.55 31.21
CA GLU A 197 1.11 -0.82 31.42
C GLU A 197 0.39 -0.96 30.06
N PRO A 198 -0.60 -1.86 29.92
CA PRO A 198 -1.33 -2.08 28.67
C PRO A 198 -2.24 -0.90 28.30
N GLY A 199 -2.39 -0.64 27.00
CA GLY A 199 -3.43 0.27 26.51
C GLY A 199 -4.85 -0.32 26.67
N SER A 200 -5.89 0.45 26.33
CA SER A 200 -7.29 0.00 26.44
C SER A 200 -7.74 -1.02 25.36
N SER A 201 -6.80 -1.71 24.71
CA SER A 201 -7.06 -2.72 23.68
C SER A 201 -6.77 -4.11 24.24
N ALA A 202 -7.54 -5.12 23.83
CA ALA A 202 -7.31 -6.50 24.25
C ALA A 202 -6.03 -7.03 23.59
N LEU A 203 -5.09 -7.55 24.38
CA LEU A 203 -3.74 -7.94 23.93
C LEU A 203 -3.78 -8.98 22.77
N ASP A 204 -4.78 -9.86 22.80
CA ASP A 204 -5.05 -10.93 21.86
C ASP A 204 -5.67 -10.48 20.53
N GLN A 205 -6.04 -9.21 20.36
CA GLN A 205 -6.75 -8.68 19.19
C GLN A 205 -6.05 -7.43 18.62
N PRO A 206 -6.24 -7.08 17.33
CA PRO A 206 -5.71 -5.84 16.78
C PRO A 206 -6.40 -4.60 17.38
N ALA A 207 -5.73 -3.45 17.33
CA ALA A 207 -6.26 -2.19 17.83
C ALA A 207 -7.56 -1.77 17.11
N ASN A 208 -8.68 -1.71 17.85
CA ASN A 208 -10.00 -1.26 17.37
C ASN A 208 -10.04 0.17 16.79
N LYS A 209 -8.98 0.96 17.00
CA LYS A 209 -8.75 2.27 16.38
C LYS A 209 -7.31 2.31 15.90
N LEU A 210 -7.08 2.77 14.67
CA LEU A 210 -5.75 2.97 14.08
C LEU A 210 -4.89 1.69 14.08
N SER A 211 -5.43 0.63 13.48
CA SER A 211 -4.80 -0.71 13.38
C SER A 211 -3.44 -0.74 12.66
N ALA A 212 -3.02 0.35 12.00
CA ALA A 212 -1.67 0.52 11.45
C ALA A 212 -0.57 0.73 12.51
N TRP A 213 -0.95 0.91 13.78
CA TRP A 213 -0.05 1.02 14.93
C TRP A 213 -0.36 -0.04 16.00
N THR A 214 0.63 -0.87 16.31
CA THR A 214 0.64 -1.66 17.55
C THR A 214 0.91 -0.76 18.77
N ASP A 215 0.74 -1.26 19.99
CA ASP A 215 1.11 -0.48 21.19
C ASP A 215 2.63 -0.34 21.28
N ARG A 216 3.36 -1.39 20.87
CA ARG A 216 4.81 -1.33 20.70
C ARG A 216 5.23 -0.20 19.77
N ASP A 217 4.53 0.06 18.66
CA ASP A 217 4.92 1.13 17.72
C ASP A 217 4.83 2.52 18.34
N LEU A 218 3.77 2.79 19.11
CA LEU A 218 3.56 4.08 19.78
C LEU A 218 4.53 4.26 20.95
N TRP A 219 4.89 3.18 21.64
CA TRP A 219 5.96 3.18 22.64
C TRP A 219 7.35 3.38 22.01
N ASP A 220 7.62 2.70 20.89
CA ASP A 220 8.93 2.68 20.26
C ASP A 220 9.28 4.03 19.64
N PHE A 221 8.31 4.69 18.98
CA PHE A 221 8.53 5.93 18.26
C PHE A 221 8.25 7.20 19.09
N TYR A 222 7.16 7.22 19.86
CA TYR A 222 6.71 8.37 20.65
C TYR A 222 6.91 8.21 22.17
N GLY A 223 7.36 7.03 22.65
CA GLY A 223 7.56 6.79 24.09
C GLY A 223 6.29 6.56 24.91
N LEU A 224 5.12 6.41 24.26
CA LEU A 224 3.81 6.32 24.94
C LEU A 224 3.55 4.93 25.52
N TYR A 225 2.77 4.85 26.60
CA TYR A 225 2.30 3.58 27.19
C TYR A 225 0.95 3.80 27.90
N GLY A 226 0.24 2.71 28.24
CA GLY A 226 -1.01 2.74 28.99
C GLY A 226 -2.06 3.75 28.51
N ASN A 227 -2.40 4.69 29.38
CA ASN A 227 -3.40 5.72 29.09
C ASN A 227 -2.99 6.68 27.97
N ASP A 228 -1.70 6.95 27.74
CA ASP A 228 -1.29 7.86 26.67
C ASP A 228 -1.43 7.24 25.28
N ILE A 229 -1.24 5.92 25.14
CA ILE A 229 -1.60 5.20 23.90
C ILE A 229 -3.11 5.31 23.64
N THR A 230 -3.90 5.16 24.69
CA THR A 230 -5.38 5.27 24.63
C THR A 230 -5.81 6.69 24.26
N ARG A 231 -5.15 7.71 24.83
CA ARG A 231 -5.35 9.13 24.51
C ARG A 231 -4.98 9.43 23.06
N PHE A 232 -3.79 9.03 22.62
CA PHE A 232 -3.31 9.19 21.24
C PHE A 232 -4.32 8.64 20.24
N ARG A 233 -4.73 7.37 20.39
CA ARG A 233 -5.71 6.76 19.48
C ARG A 233 -7.04 7.49 19.44
N ASN A 234 -7.55 7.94 20.60
CA ASN A 234 -8.81 8.68 20.65
C ASN A 234 -8.70 10.07 20.03
N GLU A 235 -7.62 10.81 20.29
CA GLU A 235 -7.40 12.15 19.75
C GLU A 235 -7.22 12.10 18.23
N VAL A 236 -6.38 11.21 17.71
CA VAL A 236 -6.16 11.02 16.27
C VAL A 236 -7.43 10.53 15.56
N THR A 237 -8.25 9.70 16.19
CA THR A 237 -9.55 9.28 15.62
C THR A 237 -10.56 10.44 15.57
N ALA A 238 -10.43 11.44 16.45
CA ALA A 238 -11.33 12.60 16.50
C ALA A 238 -10.87 13.78 15.63
N THR A 239 -9.56 13.97 15.44
CA THR A 239 -8.99 15.08 14.66
C THR A 239 -8.55 14.68 13.26
N GLY A 240 -8.25 13.41 13.03
CA GLY A 240 -7.58 12.93 11.82
C GLY A 240 -6.12 13.40 11.67
N MET A 241 -5.50 13.94 12.73
CA MET A 241 -4.16 14.57 12.72
C MET A 241 -3.27 14.07 13.86
N LYS A 242 -1.93 14.17 13.70
CA LYS A 242 -0.97 13.86 14.77
C LYS A 242 -1.21 14.76 16.01
N PRO A 243 -1.21 14.20 17.25
CA PRO A 243 -1.29 14.99 18.47
C PRO A 243 0.02 15.76 18.70
N GLN A 244 -0.06 17.07 18.93
CA GLN A 244 1.13 17.92 19.12
C GLN A 244 1.92 17.61 20.40
N TRP A 245 1.29 16.95 21.37
CA TRP A 245 1.95 16.48 22.59
C TRP A 245 2.67 15.13 22.41
N ALA A 246 2.46 14.41 21.30
CA ALA A 246 3.17 13.18 20.97
C ALA A 246 4.54 13.49 20.34
N ALA A 247 5.50 13.86 21.19
CA ALA A 247 6.87 14.14 20.80
C ALA A 247 7.58 12.88 20.27
N ILE A 248 8.43 13.05 19.25
CA ILE A 248 9.25 11.95 18.71
C ILE A 248 10.44 11.73 19.66
N ARG A 249 10.77 10.46 19.99
CA ARG A 249 11.98 10.14 20.76
C ARG A 249 13.24 10.60 20.03
N GLN A 250 14.23 11.13 20.77
CA GLN A 250 15.48 11.62 20.18
C GLN A 250 16.23 10.49 19.44
N GLU A 251 16.25 9.30 20.03
CA GLU A 251 16.80 8.07 19.46
C GLU A 251 16.13 7.67 18.12
N ARG A 252 14.92 8.17 17.86
CA ARG A 252 14.10 7.90 16.68
C ARG A 252 14.02 9.08 15.70
N LEU A 253 14.71 10.19 15.95
CA LEU A 253 14.95 11.26 14.98
C LEU A 253 16.00 10.84 13.94
N GLN A 254 15.67 9.80 13.17
CA GLN A 254 16.50 9.29 12.08
C GLN A 254 15.60 8.95 10.88
N LYS A 255 16.10 9.22 9.66
CA LYS A 255 15.38 8.99 8.39
C LYS A 255 14.60 7.66 8.30
N PRO A 256 15.14 6.47 8.66
CA PRO A 256 14.39 5.22 8.55
C PRO A 256 13.18 5.12 9.49
N TYR A 257 13.24 5.69 10.69
CA TYR A 257 12.11 5.72 11.63
C TYR A 257 11.06 6.74 11.17
N LEU A 258 11.49 7.97 10.86
CA LEU A 258 10.62 9.06 10.39
C LEU A 258 9.83 8.64 9.13
N LEU A 259 10.48 7.99 8.17
CA LEU A 259 9.82 7.48 6.97
C LEU A 259 8.89 6.28 7.24
N ASN A 260 9.19 5.40 8.21
CA ASN A 260 8.27 4.32 8.57
C ASN A 260 7.04 4.84 9.32
N GLU A 261 7.15 5.93 10.06
CA GLU A 261 6.00 6.56 10.71
C GLU A 261 5.15 7.36 9.70
N LEU A 262 5.78 8.16 8.82
CA LEU A 262 5.08 8.84 7.71
C LEU A 262 4.31 7.86 6.83
N ARG A 263 4.82 6.63 6.65
CA ARG A 263 4.12 5.54 5.97
C ARG A 263 2.80 5.19 6.67
N ARG A 264 2.77 5.02 7.99
CA ARG A 264 1.53 4.70 8.73
C ARG A 264 0.47 5.79 8.59
N TRP A 265 0.91 7.05 8.57
CA TRP A 265 0.03 8.20 8.43
C TRP A 265 -0.51 8.40 7.01
N LEU A 266 0.32 8.24 5.98
CA LEU A 266 -0.01 8.61 4.59
C LEU A 266 -0.37 7.43 3.69
N ALA A 267 0.13 6.23 3.99
CA ALA A 267 -0.05 5.04 3.18
C ALA A 267 0.12 3.75 4.02
N PRO A 268 -0.72 3.50 5.04
CA PRO A 268 -0.53 2.39 5.99
C PRO A 268 -0.49 1.00 5.35
N GLN A 269 -1.14 0.85 4.18
CA GLN A 269 -1.18 -0.39 3.38
C GLN A 269 0.06 -0.57 2.48
N MET A 270 0.90 0.45 2.32
CA MET A 270 2.10 0.41 1.48
C MET A 270 3.25 -0.25 2.24
N SER A 271 4.10 -1.01 1.55
CA SER A 271 5.27 -1.64 2.20
C SER A 271 6.29 -0.59 2.66
N ARG A 272 7.11 -0.94 3.67
CA ARG A 272 8.16 -0.04 4.20
C ARG A 272 9.12 0.40 3.10
N ASP A 273 9.65 -0.56 2.35
CA ASP A 273 10.71 -0.30 1.38
C ASP A 273 10.19 0.41 0.13
N GLU A 274 8.94 0.18 -0.25
CA GLU A 274 8.26 0.94 -1.30
C GLU A 274 8.03 2.39 -0.88
N PHE A 275 7.53 2.64 0.33
CA PHE A 275 7.35 4.01 0.83
C PHE A 275 8.68 4.74 0.96
N HIS A 276 9.71 4.07 1.50
CA HIS A 276 11.07 4.61 1.59
C HIS A 276 11.65 4.89 0.20
N ARG A 277 11.38 4.04 -0.81
CA ARG A 277 11.77 4.26 -2.22
C ARG A 277 11.02 5.44 -2.85
N ARG A 278 9.71 5.57 -2.65
CA ARG A 278 8.90 6.71 -3.14
C ARG A 278 9.32 8.04 -2.51
N MET A 279 9.74 8.03 -1.24
CA MET A 279 10.22 9.22 -0.53
C MET A 279 11.71 9.53 -0.73
N ALA A 280 12.51 8.61 -1.26
CA ALA A 280 13.95 8.80 -1.46
C ALA A 280 14.32 10.02 -2.34
N PRO A 281 13.64 10.30 -3.49
CA PRO A 281 14.00 11.41 -4.37
C PRO A 281 13.80 12.80 -3.76
N LEU A 282 12.96 12.93 -2.72
CA LEU A 282 12.65 14.23 -2.11
C LEU A 282 13.83 14.81 -1.32
N ASN A 283 14.82 13.98 -0.97
CA ASN A 283 16.10 14.36 -0.36
C ASN A 283 16.03 15.28 0.89
N TYR A 284 14.89 15.32 1.59
CA TYR A 284 14.73 16.14 2.79
C TYR A 284 15.62 15.69 3.95
N SER A 285 16.00 16.66 4.80
CA SER A 285 16.74 16.46 6.04
C SER A 285 15.90 15.77 7.13
N VAL A 286 16.53 15.38 8.24
CA VAL A 286 15.85 14.73 9.39
C VAL A 286 14.81 15.67 10.00
N GLU A 287 15.15 16.95 10.14
CA GLU A 287 14.31 18.01 10.69
C GLU A 287 13.12 18.30 9.76
N GLN A 288 13.36 18.30 8.45
CA GLN A 288 12.30 18.46 7.45
C GLN A 288 11.33 17.25 7.46
N TRP A 289 11.82 16.02 7.60
CA TRP A 289 10.95 14.84 7.75
C TRP A 289 10.16 14.86 9.08
N ALA A 290 10.74 15.37 10.16
CA ALA A 290 10.02 15.57 11.42
C ALA A 290 8.91 16.62 11.28
N ALA A 291 9.18 17.76 10.66
CA ALA A 291 8.19 18.82 10.42
C ALA A 291 7.01 18.38 9.53
N GLN A 292 7.22 17.41 8.63
CA GLN A 292 6.13 16.77 7.87
C GLN A 292 5.21 15.93 8.78
N LEU A 293 5.73 15.26 9.80
CA LEU A 293 4.92 14.50 10.76
C LEU A 293 4.06 15.42 11.65
N ASP A 294 4.54 16.61 11.99
CA ASP A 294 3.80 17.54 12.86
C ASP A 294 2.55 18.15 12.21
N ASN A 295 2.40 18.02 10.88
CA ASN A 295 1.25 18.53 10.12
C ASN A 295 0.49 17.41 9.38
N VAL A 296 0.81 16.14 9.66
CA VAL A 296 0.28 14.99 8.90
C VAL A 296 -1.18 14.68 9.25
N SER A 297 -1.95 14.24 8.26
CA SER A 297 -3.37 13.89 8.43
C SER A 297 -3.79 12.69 7.56
N ILE A 298 -4.66 11.85 8.13
CA ILE A 298 -5.18 10.62 7.51
C ILE A 298 -6.09 10.96 6.31
N ASP A 299 -6.81 12.09 6.36
CA ASP A 299 -7.70 12.59 5.30
C ASP A 299 -6.97 13.09 4.04
N SER A 300 -5.65 13.27 4.11
CA SER A 300 -4.87 14.01 3.09
C SER A 300 -4.88 13.36 1.70
N VAL A 301 -5.13 12.05 1.62
CA VAL A 301 -5.33 11.32 0.36
C VAL A 301 -6.75 11.56 -0.17
N ALA A 302 -7.77 11.36 0.66
CA ALA A 302 -9.18 11.43 0.26
C ALA A 302 -9.58 12.80 -0.32
N ARG A 303 -9.09 13.90 0.27
CA ARG A 303 -9.41 15.26 -0.23
C ARG A 303 -8.80 15.54 -1.61
N ARG A 304 -7.61 15.01 -1.91
CA ARG A 304 -7.00 15.14 -3.25
C ARG A 304 -7.74 14.34 -4.31
N GLN A 305 -8.22 13.14 -3.98
CA GLN A 305 -9.16 12.40 -4.85
C GLN A 305 -10.45 13.21 -5.10
N LEU A 306 -11.00 13.82 -4.05
CA LEU A 306 -12.28 14.55 -4.14
C LEU A 306 -12.16 15.82 -4.99
N GLU A 307 -11.15 16.67 -4.77
CA GLU A 307 -10.93 17.90 -5.55
C GLU A 307 -10.73 17.65 -7.05
N VAL A 308 -10.08 16.53 -7.41
CA VAL A 308 -9.94 16.10 -8.82
C VAL A 308 -11.27 15.64 -9.40
N ASN A 309 -12.10 14.94 -8.61
CA ASN A 309 -13.40 14.45 -9.06
C ASN A 309 -14.46 15.56 -9.17
N THR A 310 -14.49 16.55 -8.27
CA THR A 310 -15.41 17.70 -8.38
C THR A 310 -15.13 18.48 -9.67
N ARG A 311 -13.84 18.78 -9.95
CA ARG A 311 -13.44 19.47 -11.20
C ARG A 311 -13.81 18.71 -12.46
N ARG A 312 -13.77 17.37 -12.43
CA ARG A 312 -14.29 16.51 -13.51
C ARG A 312 -15.81 16.62 -13.65
N LEU A 313 -16.56 16.66 -12.54
CA LEU A 313 -18.01 16.79 -12.55
C LEU A 313 -18.46 18.15 -13.12
N ASP A 314 -17.83 19.25 -12.69
CA ASP A 314 -18.12 20.60 -13.19
C ASP A 314 -17.87 20.71 -14.70
N THR A 315 -16.80 20.06 -15.19
CA THR A 315 -16.44 20.01 -16.62
C THR A 315 -17.44 19.17 -17.42
N LEU A 316 -17.99 18.10 -16.84
CA LEU A 316 -19.02 17.27 -17.50
C LEU A 316 -20.39 17.96 -17.53
N GLN A 317 -20.79 18.68 -16.48
CA GLN A 317 -22.05 19.45 -16.48
C GLN A 317 -22.03 20.58 -17.51
N ALA A 318 -20.87 21.18 -17.78
CA ALA A 318 -20.70 22.17 -18.86
C ALA A 318 -20.88 21.58 -20.28
N GLN A 319 -20.76 20.26 -20.45
CA GLN A 319 -20.77 19.59 -21.76
C GLN A 319 -22.09 18.87 -22.10
N THR A 320 -23.02 18.74 -21.15
CA THR A 320 -24.26 17.96 -21.33
C THR A 320 -25.48 18.75 -21.83
N SER A 321 -25.34 20.03 -22.19
CA SER A 321 -26.43 20.87 -22.72
C SER A 321 -26.68 20.67 -24.23
N ALA A 322 -26.86 19.42 -24.66
CA ALA A 322 -27.23 19.05 -26.04
C ALA A 322 -28.06 17.76 -26.08
N GLU A 323 -29.39 17.88 -26.10
CA GLU A 323 -30.32 16.74 -26.21
C GLU A 323 -30.46 16.27 -27.67
N PRO A 324 -30.48 14.95 -27.93
CA PRO A 324 -31.65 14.40 -28.61
C PRO A 324 -32.07 12.98 -28.17
N LYS A 325 -33.30 12.87 -27.63
CA LYS A 325 -34.30 11.80 -27.88
C LYS A 325 -33.86 10.32 -27.86
N ARG A 326 -34.07 9.71 -26.69
CA ARG A 326 -34.20 8.27 -26.41
C ARG A 326 -35.26 7.55 -27.30
N PRO A 327 -34.92 6.42 -27.96
CA PRO A 327 -35.88 5.38 -28.38
C PRO A 327 -36.33 4.49 -27.19
N ARG A 328 -37.48 3.79 -27.31
CA ARG A 328 -38.09 3.00 -26.23
C ARG A 328 -37.67 1.52 -26.23
N LEU A 329 -37.84 0.88 -25.06
CA LEU A 329 -37.78 -0.57 -24.86
C LEU A 329 -38.90 -1.32 -25.61
N ALA A 330 -38.51 -2.44 -26.21
CA ALA A 330 -39.27 -3.68 -26.47
C ALA A 330 -38.24 -4.68 -27.06
N ASP A 331 -38.26 -5.99 -26.86
CA ASP A 331 -38.88 -6.86 -25.85
C ASP A 331 -38.06 -8.17 -25.83
N GLU A 332 -38.41 -9.17 -25.01
CA GLU A 332 -37.66 -10.43 -24.88
C GLU A 332 -37.67 -11.30 -26.17
N GLN A 333 -36.50 -11.81 -26.56
CA GLN A 333 -36.40 -13.11 -27.25
C GLN A 333 -35.01 -13.74 -27.09
N SER A 334 -34.93 -15.07 -27.26
CA SER A 334 -33.89 -15.90 -26.65
C SER A 334 -32.93 -16.55 -27.64
N SER A 335 -31.70 -16.78 -27.15
CA SER A 335 -30.78 -17.86 -27.53
C SER A 335 -30.47 -18.10 -29.01
N THR A 336 -29.35 -17.55 -29.46
CA THR A 336 -28.37 -18.29 -30.29
C THR A 336 -26.99 -18.10 -29.70
N ALA A 337 -26.13 -19.12 -29.79
CA ALA A 337 -24.76 -19.04 -29.28
C ALA A 337 -23.90 -18.16 -30.20
N GLU A 338 -23.71 -16.89 -29.83
CA GLU A 338 -22.77 -16.00 -30.50
C GLU A 338 -21.33 -16.42 -30.20
N THR A 339 -20.49 -16.44 -31.24
CA THR A 339 -19.03 -16.45 -31.07
C THR A 339 -18.64 -15.29 -30.16
N PRO A 340 -17.79 -15.48 -29.12
CA PRO A 340 -17.46 -14.41 -28.18
C PRO A 340 -16.96 -13.18 -28.93
N ALA A 341 -17.60 -12.04 -28.69
CA ALA A 341 -17.34 -10.82 -29.44
C ALA A 341 -15.87 -10.39 -29.27
N VAL A 342 -15.20 -10.15 -30.39
CA VAL A 342 -13.78 -9.73 -30.40
C VAL A 342 -13.61 -8.48 -29.52
N PRO A 343 -12.77 -8.51 -28.47
CA PRO A 343 -12.64 -7.37 -27.56
C PRO A 343 -12.20 -6.11 -28.31
N GLY A 344 -12.86 -4.98 -28.05
CA GLY A 344 -12.68 -3.75 -28.83
C GLY A 344 -11.26 -3.17 -28.85
N TYR A 345 -10.36 -3.61 -27.96
CA TYR A 345 -8.93 -3.28 -28.04
C TYR A 345 -8.20 -4.04 -29.15
N VAL A 346 -8.56 -5.30 -29.41
CA VAL A 346 -8.02 -6.11 -30.52
C VAL A 346 -8.36 -5.46 -31.85
N THR A 347 -9.64 -5.11 -32.04
CA THR A 347 -10.14 -4.42 -33.23
C THR A 347 -9.40 -3.10 -33.44
N LYS A 348 -9.26 -2.26 -32.41
CA LYS A 348 -8.54 -0.98 -32.49
C LYS A 348 -7.04 -1.13 -32.78
N SER A 349 -6.37 -2.11 -32.16
CA SER A 349 -4.95 -2.42 -32.43
C SER A 349 -4.77 -2.80 -33.91
N LEU A 350 -5.64 -3.68 -34.43
CA LEU A 350 -5.61 -4.12 -35.83
C LEU A 350 -5.95 -2.99 -36.81
N GLU A 351 -6.96 -2.16 -36.51
CA GLU A 351 -7.33 -0.98 -37.29
C GLU A 351 -6.18 0.02 -37.36
N ASN A 352 -5.62 0.42 -36.21
CA ASN A 352 -4.50 1.36 -36.13
C ASN A 352 -3.27 0.84 -36.88
N GLY A 353 -2.88 -0.42 -36.67
CA GLY A 353 -1.74 -1.04 -37.36
C GLY A 353 -1.92 -1.15 -38.87
N THR A 354 -3.11 -1.60 -39.31
CA THR A 354 -3.45 -1.72 -40.74
C THR A 354 -3.46 -0.35 -41.42
N GLN A 355 -4.10 0.65 -40.79
CA GLN A 355 -4.11 2.02 -41.29
C GLN A 355 -2.69 2.58 -41.34
N ARG A 356 -1.91 2.48 -40.25
CA ARG A 356 -0.54 3.01 -40.20
C ARG A 356 0.34 2.41 -41.30
N LYS A 357 0.26 1.10 -41.52
CA LYS A 357 0.97 0.43 -42.62
C LYS A 357 0.61 1.00 -43.99
N GLN A 358 -0.69 1.14 -44.30
CA GLN A 358 -1.16 1.73 -45.55
C GLN A 358 -0.67 3.18 -45.74
N LEU A 359 -0.65 3.97 -44.66
CA LEU A 359 -0.15 5.35 -44.69
C LEU A 359 1.37 5.40 -44.95
N ILE A 360 2.17 4.50 -44.37
CA ILE A 360 3.61 4.39 -44.68
C ILE A 360 3.83 4.00 -46.15
N GLU A 361 3.05 3.06 -46.70
CA GLU A 361 3.12 2.66 -48.11
C GLU A 361 2.74 3.81 -49.06
N LEU A 362 1.76 4.65 -48.68
CA LEU A 362 1.41 5.87 -49.42
C LEU A 362 2.52 6.94 -49.36
N LEU A 363 3.15 7.15 -48.19
CA LEU A 363 4.32 8.04 -48.09
C LEU A 363 5.51 7.54 -48.90
N GLN A 364 5.74 6.23 -48.95
CA GLN A 364 6.78 5.62 -49.78
C GLN A 364 6.63 5.98 -51.25
N TYR A 365 5.40 6.03 -51.77
CA TYR A 365 5.12 6.48 -53.13
C TYR A 365 5.35 7.99 -53.32
N ARG A 366 5.00 8.83 -52.33
CA ARG A 366 5.15 10.30 -52.41
C ARG A 366 6.59 10.79 -52.21
N MET A 367 7.38 10.13 -51.35
CA MET A 367 8.70 10.57 -50.89
C MET A 367 9.88 9.86 -51.57
N SER A 368 9.62 8.98 -52.54
CA SER A 368 10.63 8.37 -53.41
C SER A 368 10.86 9.24 -54.65
N THR A 369 11.91 10.07 -54.62
CA THR A 369 12.28 10.96 -55.73
C THR A 369 13.38 10.33 -56.59
N GLY A 370 13.08 10.04 -57.87
CA GLY A 370 14.03 9.48 -58.83
C GLY A 370 13.76 8.00 -59.17
N THR A 371 14.77 7.31 -59.68
CA THR A 371 14.66 5.90 -60.12
C THR A 371 14.74 4.88 -58.97
N THR A 372 15.20 5.27 -57.78
CA THR A 372 15.29 4.42 -56.60
C THR A 372 14.09 4.63 -55.67
N ARG A 373 13.23 3.61 -55.55
CA ARG A 373 12.14 3.57 -54.55
C ARG A 373 12.72 3.24 -53.18
N LYS A 374 12.51 4.11 -52.19
CA LYS A 374 12.91 3.89 -50.79
C LYS A 374 12.14 2.71 -50.19
N SER A 375 12.70 1.99 -49.21
CA SER A 375 11.95 0.96 -48.46
C SER A 375 10.94 1.59 -47.48
N PRO A 376 9.91 0.85 -47.02
CA PRO A 376 9.00 1.33 -45.96
C PRO A 376 9.75 1.71 -44.66
N GLU A 377 10.84 1.00 -44.35
CA GLU A 377 11.69 1.24 -43.17
C GLU A 377 12.54 2.51 -43.31
N GLU A 378 12.99 2.85 -44.52
CA GLU A 378 13.67 4.12 -44.80
C GLU A 378 12.71 5.30 -44.66
N ILE A 379 11.46 5.13 -45.10
CA ILE A 379 10.38 6.12 -44.92
C ILE A 379 10.03 6.27 -43.44
N ALA A 380 9.83 5.16 -42.73
CA ALA A 380 9.58 5.14 -41.28
C ALA A 380 10.69 5.90 -40.53
N ARG A 381 11.97 5.60 -40.78
CA ARG A 381 13.10 6.32 -40.20
C ARG A 381 13.16 7.80 -40.61
N GLN A 382 12.76 8.16 -41.83
CA GLN A 382 12.71 9.56 -42.26
C GLN A 382 11.61 10.36 -41.53
N ILE A 383 10.49 9.72 -41.14
CA ILE A 383 9.39 10.38 -40.40
C ILE A 383 9.44 10.16 -38.87
N GLN A 384 10.27 9.23 -38.38
CA GLN A 384 10.43 8.93 -36.96
C GLN A 384 10.66 10.18 -36.07
N PRO A 385 11.46 11.20 -36.48
CA PRO A 385 11.68 12.42 -35.67
C PRO A 385 10.43 13.25 -35.38
N TYR A 386 9.34 13.04 -36.12
CA TYR A 386 8.09 13.80 -35.98
C TYR A 386 7.11 13.16 -34.97
N ASN A 387 7.41 11.94 -34.48
CA ASN A 387 6.63 11.20 -33.48
C ASN A 387 5.11 11.09 -33.78
N LEU A 388 4.74 11.01 -35.06
CA LEU A 388 3.36 11.16 -35.54
C LEU A 388 2.41 10.06 -35.05
N SER A 389 1.26 10.45 -34.52
CA SER A 389 0.08 9.56 -34.42
C SER A 389 -0.34 9.07 -35.81
N THR A 390 -1.05 7.96 -35.90
CA THR A 390 -1.61 7.42 -37.15
C THR A 390 -2.63 8.39 -37.75
N ARG A 391 -3.36 9.14 -36.91
CA ARG A 391 -4.20 10.26 -37.35
C ARG A 391 -3.40 11.41 -37.96
N GLN A 392 -2.34 11.88 -37.30
CA GLN A 392 -1.45 12.94 -37.80
C GLN A 392 -0.72 12.50 -39.08
N LEU A 393 -0.34 11.22 -39.17
CA LEU A 393 0.23 10.62 -40.36
C LEU A 393 -0.73 10.69 -41.56
N SER A 394 -2.04 10.49 -41.32
CA SER A 394 -3.08 10.66 -42.33
C SER A 394 -3.21 12.12 -42.78
N LEU A 395 -3.21 13.08 -41.84
CA LEU A 395 -3.23 14.52 -42.15
C LEU A 395 -2.01 14.94 -42.97
N LEU A 396 -0.80 14.48 -42.60
CA LEU A 396 0.43 14.74 -43.35
C LEU A 396 0.32 14.26 -44.81
N ILE A 397 -0.31 13.10 -45.05
CA ILE A 397 -0.52 12.57 -46.40
C ILE A 397 -1.57 13.38 -47.16
N SER A 398 -2.61 13.89 -46.51
CA SER A 398 -3.59 14.79 -47.14
C SER A 398 -2.95 16.11 -47.56
N ASP A 399 -2.17 16.74 -46.70
CA ASP A 399 -1.50 18.02 -47.00
C ASP A 399 -0.45 17.86 -48.11
N LEU A 400 0.34 16.78 -48.06
CA LEU A 400 1.29 16.42 -49.13
C LEU A 400 0.60 16.12 -50.48
N GLN A 401 -0.69 15.76 -50.48
CA GLN A 401 -1.48 15.59 -51.70
C GLN A 401 -2.10 16.88 -52.22
N ALA A 402 -2.43 17.83 -51.34
CA ALA A 402 -2.98 19.13 -51.72
C ALA A 402 -1.89 20.09 -52.23
N ASP A 403 -0.85 20.32 -51.42
CA ASP A 403 0.13 21.40 -51.64
C ASP A 403 1.48 20.90 -52.20
N GLY A 404 1.73 19.58 -52.18
CA GLY A 404 3.01 18.99 -52.61
C GLY A 404 4.22 19.39 -51.76
N ARG A 405 3.99 20.01 -50.60
CA ARG A 405 5.00 20.52 -49.67
C ARG A 405 4.84 19.89 -48.29
N PHE A 406 5.94 19.73 -47.57
CA PHE A 406 5.89 19.26 -46.18
C PHE A 406 5.27 20.35 -45.29
N PRO A 407 4.22 20.06 -44.50
CA PRO A 407 3.44 21.09 -43.83
C PRO A 407 4.14 21.61 -42.55
N GLN A 408 4.04 22.92 -42.31
CA GLN A 408 4.72 23.58 -41.19
C GLN A 408 4.26 23.08 -39.81
N TRP A 409 3.02 22.59 -39.67
CA TRP A 409 2.56 22.03 -38.38
C TRP A 409 3.33 20.77 -37.99
N ALA A 410 3.82 19.97 -38.95
CA ALA A 410 4.59 18.77 -38.68
C ALA A 410 6.00 19.13 -38.16
N GLU A 411 6.67 20.10 -38.78
CA GLU A 411 7.93 20.65 -38.26
C GLU A 411 7.75 21.29 -36.87
N ASN A 412 6.61 21.94 -36.59
CA ASN A 412 6.32 22.42 -35.24
C ASN A 412 6.12 21.26 -34.24
N LEU A 413 5.44 20.18 -34.64
CA LEU A 413 5.18 18.99 -33.81
C LEU A 413 6.45 18.18 -33.50
N LYS A 414 7.43 18.13 -34.41
CA LYS A 414 8.78 17.59 -34.19
C LYS A 414 9.46 18.19 -32.95
N HIS A 415 9.23 19.48 -32.71
CA HIS A 415 9.71 20.19 -31.52
C HIS A 415 8.77 19.98 -30.31
N SER A 416 7.46 20.20 -30.46
CA SER A 416 6.52 20.15 -29.33
C SER A 416 6.19 18.73 -28.82
N SER A 417 6.49 17.68 -29.59
CA SER A 417 6.47 16.28 -29.12
C SER A 417 7.64 15.96 -28.17
N MET A 418 8.76 16.68 -28.30
CA MET A 418 9.96 16.50 -27.48
C MET A 418 10.02 17.45 -26.27
N ASP A 419 9.30 18.57 -26.33
CA ASP A 419 9.13 19.53 -25.22
C ASP A 419 8.49 18.87 -23.99
N GLU A 420 9.15 18.88 -22.84
CA GLU A 420 8.68 18.25 -21.61
C GLU A 420 7.63 19.09 -20.85
N THR A 421 7.47 20.37 -21.21
CA THR A 421 6.42 21.24 -20.64
C THR A 421 5.06 21.00 -21.31
N ASN A 422 5.05 20.43 -22.52
CA ASN A 422 3.83 20.09 -23.25
C ASN A 422 3.16 18.81 -22.69
N LEU A 423 2.27 18.97 -21.71
CA LEU A 423 1.53 17.86 -21.09
C LEU A 423 0.66 17.05 -22.07
N GLN A 424 0.26 17.65 -23.20
CA GLN A 424 -0.61 17.04 -24.21
C GLN A 424 0.18 16.31 -25.32
N ARG A 425 1.53 16.37 -25.31
CA ARG A 425 2.42 15.83 -26.37
C ARG A 425 2.24 14.35 -26.72
N PHE A 426 1.55 13.61 -25.87
CA PHE A 426 1.32 12.18 -26.01
C PHE A 426 -0.11 11.82 -26.39
N ASP A 427 -1.08 12.73 -26.29
CA ASP A 427 -2.50 12.34 -26.13
C ASP A 427 -3.06 11.51 -27.29
N GLU A 428 -2.74 11.85 -28.55
CA GLU A 428 -3.14 11.02 -29.70
C GLU A 428 -2.44 9.66 -29.75
N VAL A 429 -1.13 9.61 -29.52
CA VAL A 429 -0.34 8.36 -29.58
C VAL A 429 -0.66 7.44 -28.40
N TYR A 430 -1.11 8.02 -27.28
CA TYR A 430 -1.54 7.29 -26.09
C TYR A 430 -2.80 6.46 -26.34
N GLU A 431 -3.80 7.04 -27.02
CA GLU A 431 -5.02 6.33 -27.44
C GLU A 431 -4.74 5.23 -28.49
N GLU A 432 -3.66 5.36 -29.26
CA GLU A 432 -3.19 4.31 -30.18
C GLU A 432 -2.39 3.21 -29.46
N LEU A 433 -1.64 3.54 -28.41
CA LEU A 433 -0.80 2.62 -27.64
C LEU A 433 -1.60 1.77 -26.63
N LEU A 434 -2.64 2.32 -25.98
CA LEU A 434 -3.46 1.58 -25.01
C LEU A 434 -4.05 0.27 -25.55
N PRO A 435 -4.69 0.21 -26.74
CA PRO A 435 -5.20 -1.04 -27.29
C PRO A 435 -4.07 -2.01 -27.67
N GLU A 436 -2.94 -1.50 -28.15
CA GLU A 436 -1.76 -2.31 -28.48
C GLU A 436 -1.21 -3.05 -27.25
N ILE A 437 -1.04 -2.34 -26.13
CA ILE A 437 -0.56 -2.93 -24.86
C ILE A 437 -1.44 -4.11 -24.42
N MET A 438 -2.76 -3.98 -24.53
CA MET A 438 -3.69 -5.05 -24.15
C MET A 438 -3.70 -6.19 -25.17
N ASN A 439 -3.54 -5.90 -26.46
CA ASN A 439 -3.44 -6.93 -27.50
C ASN A 439 -2.16 -7.77 -27.35
N ILE A 440 -1.02 -7.14 -27.07
CA ILE A 440 0.25 -7.81 -26.81
C ILE A 440 0.12 -8.71 -25.58
N ARG A 441 -0.40 -8.21 -24.45
CA ARG A 441 -0.50 -8.98 -23.19
C ARG A 441 -1.45 -10.18 -23.29
N ASN A 442 -2.58 -10.02 -23.98
CA ASN A 442 -3.66 -11.00 -23.98
C ASN A 442 -3.66 -11.94 -25.21
N HIS A 443 -2.98 -11.56 -26.30
CA HIS A 443 -2.96 -12.32 -27.55
C HIS A 443 -1.57 -12.46 -28.20
N THR A 444 -0.52 -11.90 -27.59
CA THR A 444 0.90 -11.92 -28.04
C THR A 444 1.17 -11.34 -29.43
N THR A 445 0.12 -10.83 -30.07
CA THR A 445 0.15 -10.14 -31.36
C THR A 445 0.35 -8.65 -31.19
N HIS A 446 1.26 -8.10 -31.98
CA HIS A 446 1.43 -6.66 -32.21
C HIS A 446 1.10 -6.33 -33.66
N HIS A 447 0.58 -5.13 -33.88
CA HIS A 447 0.12 -4.61 -35.17
C HIS A 447 0.80 -3.26 -35.51
N ILE A 448 1.47 -2.63 -34.54
CA ILE A 448 2.28 -1.42 -34.71
C ILE A 448 3.70 -1.69 -34.19
N ASP A 449 4.70 -1.63 -35.07
CA ASP A 449 6.10 -1.56 -34.64
C ASP A 449 6.43 -0.16 -34.10
N PHE A 450 6.12 0.06 -32.82
CA PHE A 450 6.44 1.30 -32.13
C PHE A 450 7.96 1.62 -32.11
N SER A 451 8.83 0.62 -32.29
CA SER A 451 10.29 0.79 -32.19
C SER A 451 10.89 1.53 -33.39
N THR A 452 10.39 1.29 -34.61
CA THR A 452 10.82 1.99 -35.83
C THR A 452 10.00 3.24 -36.14
N HIS A 453 8.83 3.40 -35.53
CA HIS A 453 7.88 4.48 -35.82
C HIS A 453 8.01 5.75 -34.95
N PHE A 454 8.61 5.66 -33.76
CA PHE A 454 8.74 6.79 -32.82
C PHE A 454 10.18 6.93 -32.32
N THR A 455 10.61 8.14 -31.95
CA THR A 455 11.95 8.33 -31.36
C THR A 455 12.07 7.64 -30.00
N ARG A 456 13.22 7.04 -29.70
CA ARG A 456 13.46 6.31 -28.44
C ARG A 456 13.17 7.14 -27.17
N PRO A 457 13.48 8.45 -27.08
CA PRO A 457 13.13 9.26 -25.91
C PRO A 457 11.62 9.49 -25.80
N PHE A 458 10.93 9.82 -26.90
CA PHE A 458 9.47 9.97 -26.94
C PHE A 458 8.77 8.69 -26.52
N LEU A 459 9.16 7.54 -27.10
CA LEU A 459 8.61 6.23 -26.75
C LEU A 459 8.85 5.90 -25.28
N ASN A 460 10.05 6.11 -24.75
CA ASN A 460 10.32 5.89 -23.32
C ASN A 460 9.44 6.76 -22.41
N ALA A 461 9.22 8.03 -22.74
CA ALA A 461 8.38 8.93 -21.94
C ALA A 461 6.87 8.65 -22.10
N LEU A 462 6.43 8.21 -23.29
CA LEU A 462 5.07 7.71 -23.55
C LEU A 462 4.78 6.43 -22.75
N LEU A 463 5.73 5.49 -22.68
CA LEU A 463 5.62 4.29 -21.87
C LEU A 463 5.52 4.63 -20.36
N ILE A 464 6.25 5.65 -19.89
CA ILE A 464 6.10 6.16 -18.52
C ILE A 464 4.69 6.72 -18.28
N LYS A 465 4.11 7.48 -19.23
CA LYS A 465 2.70 7.91 -19.17
C LYS A 465 1.72 6.72 -19.19
N ALA A 466 2.06 5.63 -19.88
CA ALA A 466 1.30 4.38 -19.89
C ALA A 466 1.50 3.52 -18.62
N GLY A 467 2.28 3.96 -17.63
CA GLY A 467 2.45 3.29 -16.33
C GLY A 467 3.65 2.33 -16.24
N TYR A 468 4.48 2.23 -17.28
CA TYR A 468 5.71 1.44 -17.22
C TYR A 468 6.79 2.12 -16.37
N GLN A 469 7.52 1.29 -15.64
CA GLN A 469 8.72 1.67 -14.89
C GLN A 469 9.90 0.83 -15.39
N ARG A 470 11.13 1.25 -15.08
CA ARG A 470 12.36 0.49 -15.38
C ARG A 470 13.02 0.01 -14.10
N ASN A 471 13.38 -1.26 -14.03
CA ASN A 471 14.04 -1.84 -12.86
C ASN A 471 15.58 -1.79 -12.97
N LYS A 472 16.27 -2.36 -11.97
CA LYS A 472 17.75 -2.40 -11.92
C LYS A 472 18.41 -3.17 -13.07
N TYR A 473 17.65 -3.95 -13.83
CA TYR A 473 18.08 -4.69 -15.02
C TYR A 473 17.54 -4.08 -16.33
N ASN A 474 17.12 -2.81 -16.30
CA ASN A 474 16.58 -2.08 -17.46
C ASN A 474 15.34 -2.74 -18.13
N CYS A 475 14.71 -3.71 -17.47
CA CYS A 475 13.46 -4.32 -17.94
C CYS A 475 12.30 -3.35 -17.65
N LEU A 476 11.35 -3.26 -18.59
CA LEU A 476 10.07 -2.63 -18.36
C LEU A 476 9.25 -3.48 -17.39
N TYR A 477 8.64 -2.84 -16.41
CA TYR A 477 7.72 -3.48 -15.48
C TYR A 477 6.51 -2.60 -15.19
N ARG A 478 5.47 -3.22 -14.65
CA ARG A 478 4.26 -2.54 -14.16
C ARG A 478 3.98 -2.98 -12.72
N THR A 479 3.13 -2.21 -12.05
CA THR A 479 2.64 -2.51 -10.67
C THR A 479 1.12 -2.41 -10.53
N ASP A 480 0.43 -2.19 -11.66
CA ASP A 480 -1.02 -2.02 -11.79
C ASP A 480 -1.70 -3.18 -12.53
N ILE A 481 -0.93 -4.18 -13.01
CA ILE A 481 -1.44 -5.50 -13.39
C ILE A 481 -2.05 -6.11 -12.12
N PRO A 482 -3.38 -6.33 -12.04
CA PRO A 482 -3.99 -6.61 -10.76
C PRO A 482 -3.69 -8.05 -10.31
N ALA A 483 -3.66 -9.01 -11.23
CA ALA A 483 -3.33 -10.39 -10.91
C ALA A 483 -2.46 -11.09 -11.96
N MET A 484 -1.90 -12.24 -11.58
CA MET A 484 -1.23 -13.20 -12.46
C MET A 484 -1.67 -14.62 -12.10
N PHE A 485 -1.67 -15.54 -13.07
CA PHE A 485 -2.03 -16.94 -12.87
C PHE A 485 -0.78 -17.82 -12.75
N ARG A 486 -0.76 -18.80 -11.84
CA ARG A 486 0.37 -19.71 -11.69
C ARG A 486 -0.10 -21.14 -11.44
N GLY A 487 0.36 -22.05 -12.28
CA GLY A 487 0.33 -23.48 -11.97
C GLY A 487 1.41 -23.84 -10.96
N ASP A 488 1.06 -24.60 -9.93
CA ASP A 488 2.01 -25.06 -8.91
C ASP A 488 1.56 -26.42 -8.35
N ASP A 489 2.52 -27.32 -8.08
CA ASP A 489 2.22 -28.63 -7.51
C ASP A 489 1.91 -28.57 -6.00
N ARG A 490 2.33 -27.49 -5.32
CA ARG A 490 2.20 -27.37 -3.87
C ARG A 490 0.74 -27.19 -3.43
N SER A 491 0.44 -27.79 -2.28
CA SER A 491 -0.88 -27.76 -1.64
C SER A 491 -1.21 -26.37 -1.09
N PRO A 492 -2.48 -25.92 -1.09
CA PRO A 492 -2.85 -24.63 -0.49
C PRO A 492 -2.54 -24.57 1.02
N PHE A 493 -2.53 -25.72 1.71
CA PHE A 493 -2.16 -25.79 3.13
C PHE A 493 -0.66 -25.54 3.38
N GLU A 494 0.19 -25.66 2.35
CA GLU A 494 1.62 -25.36 2.42
C GLU A 494 1.90 -23.85 2.49
N PHE A 495 0.93 -23.03 2.06
CA PHE A 495 0.97 -21.57 2.13
C PHE A 495 0.16 -21.01 3.29
N PHE A 496 -0.79 -21.77 3.87
CA PHE A 496 -1.76 -21.32 4.88
C PHE A 496 -1.13 -20.56 6.06
N ASN A 497 -1.63 -19.34 6.33
CA ASN A 497 -1.10 -18.39 7.33
C ASN A 497 0.42 -18.09 7.17
N GLY A 498 0.97 -18.35 5.98
CA GLY A 498 2.36 -18.20 5.62
C GLY A 498 2.51 -17.55 4.25
N HIS A 499 3.43 -18.07 3.45
CA HIS A 499 3.79 -17.48 2.16
C HIS A 499 4.05 -18.57 1.10
N MET A 500 3.73 -18.31 -0.17
CA MET A 500 4.31 -19.06 -1.29
C MET A 500 5.72 -18.53 -1.56
N ARG A 501 6.74 -19.40 -1.44
CA ARG A 501 8.13 -19.05 -1.72
C ARG A 501 8.51 -19.33 -3.19
N PRO A 502 9.49 -18.61 -3.78
CA PRO A 502 10.00 -18.90 -5.12
C PRO A 502 10.68 -20.28 -5.19
N ARG A 503 10.05 -21.24 -5.88
CA ARG A 503 10.57 -22.61 -6.05
C ARG A 503 11.68 -22.68 -7.09
N GLN A 504 11.36 -22.41 -8.36
CA GLN A 504 12.36 -22.33 -9.44
C GLN A 504 13.37 -21.21 -9.20
N ASP A 505 14.53 -21.31 -9.85
CA ASP A 505 15.50 -20.23 -9.95
C ASP A 505 15.67 -19.79 -11.40
N HIS A 506 14.90 -18.77 -11.80
CA HIS A 506 15.04 -18.11 -13.11
C HIS A 506 16.35 -17.29 -13.22
N GLY A 507 17.17 -17.29 -12.15
CA GLY A 507 18.39 -16.52 -12.01
C GLY A 507 18.11 -15.03 -11.84
N THR A 508 19.19 -14.25 -11.83
CA THR A 508 19.11 -12.79 -11.89
C THR A 508 18.86 -12.30 -13.32
N GLY A 509 18.41 -11.05 -13.46
CA GLY A 509 18.40 -10.31 -14.72
C GLY A 509 17.04 -9.84 -15.23
N SER A 510 15.94 -10.29 -14.61
CA SER A 510 14.57 -9.95 -15.04
C SER A 510 13.84 -9.01 -14.08
N THR A 511 13.74 -9.34 -12.78
CA THR A 511 13.04 -8.50 -11.76
C THR A 511 13.99 -7.94 -10.69
N THR A 512 13.58 -6.93 -9.91
CA THR A 512 14.39 -6.34 -8.82
C THR A 512 14.74 -7.34 -7.72
N GLN A 513 13.85 -8.28 -7.38
CA GLN A 513 14.04 -9.31 -6.35
C GLN A 513 14.16 -10.70 -6.99
N LYS A 514 13.77 -11.79 -6.30
CA LYS A 514 13.76 -13.12 -6.92
C LYS A 514 12.54 -13.20 -7.85
N ALA A 515 12.79 -13.44 -9.13
CA ALA A 515 11.75 -13.65 -10.12
C ALA A 515 10.96 -14.94 -9.83
N VAL A 516 9.67 -14.91 -10.13
CA VAL A 516 8.78 -16.08 -10.17
C VAL A 516 7.96 -16.00 -11.45
N SER A 517 8.05 -17.03 -12.29
CA SER A 517 7.21 -17.17 -13.47
C SER A 517 5.73 -17.35 -13.10
N ALA A 518 4.89 -16.65 -13.86
CA ALA A 518 3.44 -16.74 -13.86
C ALA A 518 2.91 -16.31 -15.24
N SER A 519 1.68 -16.67 -15.58
CA SER A 519 1.06 -16.36 -16.86
C SER A 519 0.04 -15.21 -16.77
N PHE A 520 -0.06 -14.47 -17.87
CA PHE A 520 -1.12 -13.49 -18.12
C PHE A 520 -2.50 -14.09 -18.42
N ARG A 521 -2.59 -15.42 -18.59
CA ARG A 521 -3.81 -16.11 -19.03
C ARG A 521 -4.08 -17.37 -18.21
N LEU A 522 -5.32 -17.53 -17.73
CA LEU A 522 -5.71 -18.66 -16.88
C LEU A 522 -5.49 -20.02 -17.58
N SER A 523 -5.89 -20.15 -18.84
CA SER A 523 -5.75 -21.41 -19.59
C SER A 523 -4.30 -21.87 -19.74
N GLU A 524 -3.32 -20.96 -19.67
CA GLU A 524 -1.90 -21.26 -19.84
C GLU A 524 -1.22 -21.61 -18.51
N ALA A 525 -1.62 -21.00 -17.38
CA ALA A 525 -1.26 -21.56 -16.07
C ALA A 525 -1.74 -23.02 -15.95
N GLY A 526 -2.92 -23.31 -16.52
CA GLY A 526 -3.52 -24.64 -16.61
C GLY A 526 -2.80 -25.67 -17.49
N THR A 527 -1.88 -25.29 -18.38
CA THR A 527 -1.03 -26.25 -19.11
C THR A 527 0.11 -26.71 -18.20
N HIS A 528 0.80 -25.74 -17.57
CA HIS A 528 1.88 -25.95 -16.61
C HIS A 528 1.44 -26.82 -15.42
N THR A 529 0.22 -26.62 -14.89
CA THR A 529 -0.39 -27.45 -13.83
C THR A 529 -0.59 -28.91 -14.20
N ARG A 530 -0.71 -29.24 -15.50
CA ARG A 530 -0.88 -30.62 -16.00
C ARG A 530 0.44 -31.31 -16.31
N VAL A 531 1.53 -30.55 -16.41
CA VAL A 531 2.89 -31.06 -16.60
C VAL A 531 3.50 -31.31 -15.21
N THR A 532 3.05 -32.37 -14.54
CA THR A 532 3.50 -32.78 -13.19
C THR A 532 4.94 -33.33 -13.18
N SER A 533 5.82 -32.82 -14.05
CA SER A 533 7.07 -33.47 -14.48
C SER A 533 8.33 -32.59 -14.39
N GLU A 534 8.40 -31.68 -13.43
CA GLU A 534 9.62 -31.67 -12.60
C GLU A 534 9.46 -32.77 -11.54
N VAL A 535 9.75 -34.03 -11.92
CA VAL A 535 9.64 -35.20 -11.02
C VAL A 535 10.52 -35.04 -9.77
N GLU A 536 11.57 -34.22 -9.87
CA GLU A 536 12.41 -33.79 -8.75
C GLU A 536 11.70 -32.83 -7.79
N ALA A 537 10.82 -31.95 -8.26
CA ALA A 537 10.10 -30.99 -7.43
C ALA A 537 9.08 -31.69 -6.49
N LEU A 538 8.58 -32.86 -6.89
CA LEU A 538 7.78 -33.78 -6.06
C LEU A 538 8.62 -34.60 -5.05
N LEU A 539 9.95 -34.49 -5.07
CA LEU A 539 10.80 -35.06 -4.02
C LEU A 539 10.93 -34.15 -2.79
N TYR A 540 10.52 -32.88 -2.90
CA TYR A 540 10.52 -31.93 -1.81
C TYR A 540 9.16 -31.94 -1.10
N ASP A 541 9.15 -32.46 0.11
CA ASP A 541 7.94 -32.59 0.94
C ASP A 541 7.29 -31.25 1.29
N THR A 542 8.09 -30.19 1.39
CA THR A 542 7.64 -28.78 1.55
C THR A 542 8.65 -27.82 0.94
N GLN A 543 8.22 -26.59 0.65
CA GLN A 543 9.04 -25.41 0.27
C GLN A 543 10.07 -24.93 1.32
N TYR A 544 10.24 -25.69 2.41
CA TYR A 544 11.28 -25.48 3.41
C TYR A 544 12.41 -26.51 3.33
N HIS A 545 12.21 -27.66 2.67
CA HIS A 545 13.27 -28.64 2.48
C HIS A 545 14.35 -28.11 1.53
N ARG A 546 15.61 -28.08 1.98
CA ARG A 546 16.76 -27.71 1.14
C ARG A 546 17.23 -28.83 0.21
N HIS A 547 16.81 -30.07 0.45
CA HIS A 547 17.25 -31.26 -0.27
C HIS A 547 16.08 -32.16 -0.68
N PRO A 548 16.16 -32.86 -1.83
CA PRO A 548 15.13 -33.79 -2.26
C PRO A 548 15.16 -35.09 -1.46
N GLY A 549 13.98 -35.65 -1.18
CA GLY A 549 13.81 -36.95 -0.56
C GLY A 549 14.13 -38.12 -1.48
N LYS A 550 14.38 -39.29 -0.89
CA LYS A 550 14.58 -40.55 -1.61
C LYS A 550 13.25 -41.09 -2.14
N LYS A 551 13.29 -41.63 -3.36
CA LYS A 551 12.18 -42.40 -3.96
C LYS A 551 12.09 -43.80 -3.34
N VAL A 552 10.89 -44.32 -3.15
CA VAL A 552 10.67 -45.72 -2.72
C VAL A 552 10.66 -46.60 -3.96
N ASN A 553 11.73 -47.38 -4.14
CA ASN A 553 11.83 -48.28 -5.28
C ASN A 553 11.11 -49.61 -4.96
N ILE A 554 9.79 -49.66 -5.16
CA ILE A 554 8.92 -50.79 -4.77
C ILE A 554 9.37 -52.14 -5.41
N PHE A 555 10.14 -52.09 -6.50
CA PHE A 555 10.66 -53.27 -7.20
C PHE A 555 12.00 -53.82 -6.65
N SER A 556 12.73 -53.09 -5.79
CA SER A 556 14.00 -53.57 -5.22
C SER A 556 13.78 -54.40 -3.95
N ASN A 557 12.94 -55.44 -4.04
CA ASN A 557 12.68 -56.36 -2.94
C ASN A 557 13.80 -57.41 -2.82
N ARG A 558 14.97 -57.00 -2.31
CA ARG A 558 16.06 -57.90 -1.96
C ARG A 558 16.85 -57.35 -0.77
N GLU A 559 16.88 -58.11 0.30
CA GLU A 559 17.77 -57.89 1.44
C GLU A 559 19.22 -57.99 0.96
N SER A 560 20.06 -57.01 1.31
CA SER A 560 21.51 -56.99 1.08
C SER A 560 22.11 -55.99 2.05
N ASP A 561 22.88 -56.49 3.01
CA ASP A 561 23.50 -55.70 4.07
C ASP A 561 24.64 -54.79 3.58
N GLU A 562 24.99 -53.83 4.43
CA GLU A 562 26.34 -53.28 4.64
C GLU A 562 27.33 -53.22 3.45
N SER A 563 27.63 -51.97 3.07
CA SER A 563 28.85 -51.53 2.37
C SER A 563 29.06 -51.92 0.88
N SER A 564 29.09 -50.90 0.03
CA SER A 564 29.86 -50.85 -1.21
C SER A 564 30.12 -49.39 -1.61
N GLU A 565 31.11 -48.76 -0.98
CA GLU A 565 31.80 -47.62 -1.59
C GLU A 565 32.47 -48.08 -2.89
N SER A 566 32.16 -47.44 -4.02
CA SER A 566 32.88 -47.64 -5.28
C SER A 566 33.26 -46.30 -5.91
N SER A 567 33.92 -45.45 -5.12
CA SER A 567 34.43 -44.14 -5.51
C SER A 567 35.68 -44.26 -6.40
N SER A 568 35.58 -43.93 -7.70
CA SER A 568 36.70 -43.49 -8.53
C SER A 568 36.23 -42.81 -9.83
N SER A 569 36.84 -41.73 -10.32
CA SER A 569 37.75 -40.78 -9.66
C SER A 569 37.91 -39.51 -10.51
N SER A 570 38.07 -38.35 -9.85
CA SER A 570 38.81 -37.17 -10.33
C SER A 570 38.59 -36.73 -11.79
N ALA A 571 37.63 -35.81 -11.98
CA ALA A 571 37.87 -34.63 -12.79
C ALA A 571 37.88 -33.41 -11.84
N GLU A 572 38.93 -32.59 -11.91
CA GLU A 572 38.93 -31.27 -11.28
C GLU A 572 38.14 -30.32 -12.19
N ASP A 573 36.89 -29.98 -11.86
CA ASP A 573 36.22 -28.91 -12.58
C ASP A 573 35.10 -28.20 -11.78
N SER A 574 35.29 -26.88 -11.63
CA SER A 574 34.26 -25.83 -11.54
C SER A 574 33.02 -26.07 -10.65
N ASP A 575 33.09 -25.58 -9.39
CA ASP A 575 31.92 -25.26 -8.55
C ASP A 575 30.94 -24.32 -9.28
N SER A 576 29.97 -24.91 -9.95
CA SER A 576 28.96 -24.25 -10.75
C SER A 576 27.61 -24.94 -10.54
N HIS A 577 26.54 -24.15 -10.44
CA HIS A 577 25.20 -24.61 -10.08
C HIS A 577 25.01 -25.08 -8.62
N SER A 578 25.84 -24.61 -7.69
CA SER A 578 25.28 -24.15 -6.41
C SER A 578 24.42 -22.90 -6.67
N PRO A 579 23.26 -22.71 -6.00
CA PRO A 579 22.55 -21.44 -6.03
C PRO A 579 23.47 -20.35 -5.48
N SER A 580 23.73 -19.29 -6.24
CA SER A 580 24.77 -18.33 -5.91
C SER A 580 24.36 -17.41 -4.77
N ASP A 581 24.94 -17.64 -3.58
CA ASP A 581 24.75 -16.81 -2.38
C ASP A 581 25.32 -15.38 -2.58
N SER A 582 24.56 -14.51 -3.25
CA SER A 582 24.73 -13.05 -3.15
C SER A 582 24.09 -12.48 -1.88
N ASP A 583 23.24 -13.26 -1.22
CA ASP A 583 22.40 -12.82 -0.10
C ASP A 583 23.06 -13.05 1.27
N ASN A 584 24.40 -12.93 1.32
CA ASN A 584 25.13 -12.80 2.59
C ASN A 584 24.93 -11.39 3.19
N ARG A 585 23.68 -11.09 3.54
CA ARG A 585 23.25 -9.97 4.38
C ARG A 585 22.45 -10.55 5.55
N SER A 586 22.88 -10.26 6.76
CA SER A 586 22.33 -10.80 8.00
C SER A 586 20.84 -10.39 8.22
N ASP A 587 19.90 -11.30 7.94
CA ASP A 587 18.51 -11.26 8.42
C ASP A 587 18.13 -12.62 9.03
N ASN A 588 18.13 -12.70 10.37
CA ASN A 588 17.84 -13.92 11.14
C ASN A 588 16.33 -14.25 11.14
N SER A 589 15.79 -14.81 10.05
CA SER A 589 14.42 -15.40 10.12
C SER A 589 14.05 -16.50 9.10
N LEU A 590 14.97 -17.03 8.29
CA LEU A 590 14.63 -18.06 7.28
C LEU A 590 14.92 -19.49 7.79
N PHE A 591 13.93 -20.11 8.42
CA PHE A 591 13.96 -21.53 8.77
C PHE A 591 13.96 -22.38 7.49
N TRP A 592 15.05 -23.10 7.26
CA TRP A 592 15.16 -24.15 6.24
C TRP A 592 15.21 -25.51 6.95
N ASP A 593 14.52 -26.49 6.38
CA ASP A 593 14.68 -27.87 6.77
C ASP A 593 15.91 -28.45 6.06
N HIS A 594 16.79 -29.05 6.87
CA HIS A 594 18.06 -29.61 6.48
C HIS A 594 18.05 -31.15 6.51
N GLU A 595 16.89 -31.79 6.74
CA GLU A 595 16.78 -33.25 6.69
C GLU A 595 17.25 -33.78 5.33
N LYS A 596 18.09 -34.83 5.39
CA LYS A 596 18.62 -35.56 4.25
C LYS A 596 18.23 -37.02 4.42
N ASN A 597 17.96 -37.70 3.30
CA ASN A 597 17.59 -39.13 3.24
C ASN A 597 16.16 -39.48 3.69
N TYR A 598 15.29 -38.50 4.00
CA TYR A 598 13.85 -38.75 4.18
C TYR A 598 13.24 -39.39 2.92
N ILE A 599 12.12 -40.10 3.10
CA ILE A 599 11.33 -40.63 1.99
C ILE A 599 10.38 -39.53 1.50
N ALA A 600 10.45 -39.20 0.20
CA ALA A 600 9.54 -38.23 -0.41
C ALA A 600 8.08 -38.73 -0.36
N ARG A 601 7.22 -38.04 0.38
CA ARG A 601 5.79 -38.38 0.50
C ARG A 601 5.05 -38.07 -0.80
N ARG A 602 5.45 -36.99 -1.47
CA ARG A 602 4.77 -36.41 -2.64
C ARG A 602 5.12 -37.09 -3.98
N GLN A 603 5.98 -38.11 -3.97
CA GLN A 603 6.49 -38.81 -5.15
C GLN A 603 5.41 -39.47 -6.04
N ASN A 604 4.21 -39.72 -5.51
CA ASN A 604 3.07 -40.31 -6.24
C ASN A 604 1.98 -39.27 -6.59
N GLN A 605 2.19 -37.98 -6.27
CA GLN A 605 1.20 -36.93 -6.53
C GLN A 605 1.01 -36.70 -8.03
N ASN A 606 -0.22 -36.89 -8.52
CA ASN A 606 -0.60 -36.76 -9.93
C ASN A 606 -1.42 -35.48 -10.23
N ILE A 607 -1.89 -34.75 -9.23
CA ILE A 607 -2.59 -33.47 -9.40
C ILE A 607 -1.70 -32.27 -9.05
N GLY A 608 -1.68 -31.26 -9.92
CA GLY A 608 -1.29 -29.88 -9.58
C GLY A 608 -2.49 -28.99 -9.26
N PHE A 609 -2.22 -27.74 -8.86
CA PHE A 609 -3.19 -26.72 -8.49
C PHE A 609 -2.98 -25.43 -9.31
N ASP A 610 -4.08 -24.80 -9.75
CA ASP A 610 -4.08 -23.51 -10.41
C ASP A 610 -4.30 -22.39 -9.38
N TYR A 611 -3.41 -21.40 -9.33
CA TYR A 611 -3.48 -20.27 -8.40
C TYR A 611 -3.64 -18.92 -9.11
N LEU A 612 -4.46 -18.05 -8.53
CA LEU A 612 -4.57 -16.63 -8.86
C LEU A 612 -3.82 -15.82 -7.80
N LEU A 613 -2.87 -14.99 -8.23
CA LEU A 613 -1.97 -14.23 -7.37
C LEU A 613 -2.29 -12.72 -7.46
N ASP A 614 -2.60 -12.07 -6.34
CA ASP A 614 -2.82 -10.62 -6.26
C ASP A 614 -1.49 -9.87 -6.37
N THR A 615 -1.22 -9.34 -7.57
CA THR A 615 0.00 -8.61 -7.92
C THR A 615 -0.13 -7.09 -7.78
N ARG A 616 -1.24 -6.57 -7.23
CA ARG A 616 -1.43 -5.12 -7.03
C ARG A 616 -0.31 -4.54 -6.15
N GLY A 617 0.48 -3.62 -6.70
CA GLY A 617 1.63 -3.01 -6.05
C GLY A 617 2.93 -3.83 -6.11
N ILE A 618 2.94 -4.97 -6.79
CA ILE A 618 4.12 -5.82 -6.98
C ILE A 618 4.68 -5.58 -8.39
N GLU A 619 6.00 -5.57 -8.53
CA GLU A 619 6.66 -5.49 -9.85
C GLU A 619 6.37 -6.77 -10.65
N VAL A 620 5.71 -6.60 -11.80
CA VAL A 620 5.50 -7.65 -12.81
C VAL A 620 6.19 -7.21 -14.10
N VAL A 621 7.07 -8.07 -14.62
CA VAL A 621 7.84 -7.88 -15.85
C VAL A 621 7.21 -8.71 -16.96
N PRO A 622 6.41 -8.12 -17.87
CA PRO A 622 5.83 -8.83 -19.01
C PRO A 622 6.88 -9.20 -20.08
N GLY A 623 6.82 -10.43 -20.62
CA GLY A 623 7.71 -10.91 -21.70
C GLY A 623 7.54 -10.15 -23.00
N GLU A 624 6.43 -10.39 -23.70
CA GLU A 624 6.15 -9.81 -25.03
C GLU A 624 6.20 -8.28 -25.07
N GLU A 625 5.71 -7.60 -24.03
CA GLU A 625 5.78 -6.13 -23.94
C GLU A 625 7.24 -5.64 -23.82
N ASN A 626 8.15 -6.42 -23.22
CA ASN A 626 9.58 -6.13 -23.25
C ASN A 626 10.21 -6.48 -24.61
N LEU A 627 9.78 -7.54 -25.28
CA LEU A 627 10.25 -7.83 -26.65
C LEU A 627 9.87 -6.69 -27.61
N VAL A 628 8.59 -6.29 -27.65
CA VAL A 628 8.10 -5.23 -28.54
C VAL A 628 8.66 -3.85 -28.17
N PHE A 629 8.58 -3.43 -26.90
CA PHE A 629 8.94 -2.05 -26.51
C PHE A 629 10.39 -1.88 -26.03
N ASN A 630 11.11 -2.96 -25.74
CA ASN A 630 12.37 -2.93 -24.99
C ASN A 630 13.50 -3.84 -25.52
N ALA A 631 13.37 -4.52 -26.66
CA ALA A 631 14.40 -5.43 -27.22
C ALA A 631 15.82 -4.85 -27.24
N TYR A 632 15.97 -3.54 -27.48
CA TYR A 632 17.26 -2.85 -27.44
C TYR A 632 18.03 -3.03 -26.12
N ALA A 633 17.35 -3.27 -24.99
CA ALA A 633 17.98 -3.54 -23.71
C ALA A 633 18.72 -4.90 -23.66
N GLN A 634 18.42 -5.83 -24.58
CA GLN A 634 19.19 -7.07 -24.75
C GLN A 634 20.36 -6.91 -25.73
N THR A 635 20.24 -6.04 -26.75
CA THR A 635 21.25 -5.87 -27.82
C THR A 635 22.29 -4.80 -27.50
N GLU A 636 21.91 -3.73 -26.80
CA GLU A 636 22.79 -2.62 -26.37
C GLU A 636 23.36 -2.81 -24.96
N LYS A 637 23.14 -3.99 -24.33
CA LYS A 637 23.60 -4.28 -22.96
C LYS A 637 25.10 -4.10 -22.81
N LYS A 638 25.52 -3.42 -21.75
CA LYS A 638 26.95 -3.21 -21.45
C LYS A 638 27.58 -4.49 -20.89
N PRO A 639 28.91 -4.66 -20.99
CA PRO A 639 29.61 -5.75 -20.30
C PRO A 639 29.29 -5.75 -18.81
N GLY A 640 28.75 -6.87 -18.31
CA GLY A 640 28.28 -7.02 -16.92
C GLY A 640 26.79 -6.73 -16.68
N GLU A 641 26.07 -6.15 -17.64
CA GLU A 641 24.60 -6.01 -17.55
C GLU A 641 23.91 -7.35 -17.90
N ASN A 642 23.35 -8.00 -16.88
CA ASN A 642 22.50 -9.17 -17.04
C ASN A 642 21.04 -8.71 -17.23
N VAL A 643 20.59 -8.63 -18.48
CA VAL A 643 19.20 -8.30 -18.87
C VAL A 643 18.56 -9.57 -19.43
N LYS A 644 17.43 -9.99 -18.84
CA LYS A 644 16.63 -11.14 -19.28
C LYS A 644 15.15 -10.78 -19.27
N PHE A 645 14.43 -11.18 -20.32
CA PHE A 645 12.97 -11.15 -20.31
C PHE A 645 12.47 -12.58 -20.00
N PRO A 646 11.19 -12.75 -19.62
CA PRO A 646 10.49 -14.02 -19.75
C PRO A 646 10.63 -14.63 -21.16
N ASP A 647 10.64 -15.95 -21.26
CA ASP A 647 10.96 -16.69 -22.49
C ASP A 647 9.71 -17.27 -23.19
N ASP A 648 8.57 -17.43 -22.48
CA ASP A 648 7.28 -17.84 -23.08
C ASP A 648 6.33 -16.65 -23.36
N SER A 649 5.47 -16.84 -24.36
CA SER A 649 4.62 -15.81 -24.96
C SER A 649 3.58 -15.23 -23.99
N PHE A 650 3.03 -16.02 -23.06
CA PHE A 650 2.14 -15.51 -22.00
C PHE A 650 2.84 -15.30 -20.65
N GLU A 651 4.17 -15.35 -20.60
CA GLU A 651 4.93 -15.31 -19.35
C GLU A 651 5.18 -13.88 -18.84
N GLY A 652 5.02 -13.71 -17.53
CA GLY A 652 5.43 -12.52 -16.79
C GLY A 652 6.13 -12.91 -15.50
N HIS A 653 7.28 -12.30 -15.22
CA HIS A 653 8.00 -12.53 -13.97
C HIS A 653 7.50 -11.60 -12.86
N ILE A 654 6.99 -12.18 -11.77
CA ILE A 654 6.64 -11.47 -10.54
C ILE A 654 7.91 -11.30 -9.68
N SER A 655 8.16 -10.09 -9.19
CA SER A 655 9.27 -9.76 -8.29
C SER A 655 8.92 -10.10 -6.83
N MET A 656 9.28 -11.31 -6.40
CA MET A 656 8.91 -11.85 -5.09
C MET A 656 10.06 -11.68 -4.07
N SER A 657 9.70 -11.41 -2.81
CA SER A 657 10.68 -11.28 -1.72
C SER A 657 11.27 -12.64 -1.30
N PRO A 658 12.42 -12.70 -0.59
CA PRO A 658 12.96 -13.94 -0.02
C PRO A 658 12.02 -14.65 0.97
N ARG A 659 11.08 -13.92 1.58
CA ARG A 659 10.01 -14.50 2.43
C ARG A 659 8.86 -15.10 1.62
N GLY A 660 8.72 -14.75 0.34
CA GLY A 660 7.64 -15.17 -0.55
C GLY A 660 6.52 -14.13 -0.71
N LEU A 661 5.38 -14.57 -1.24
CA LEU A 661 4.11 -13.84 -1.34
C LEU A 661 3.15 -14.32 -0.24
N SER A 662 2.56 -13.42 0.55
CA SER A 662 1.61 -13.78 1.63
C SER A 662 0.40 -14.55 1.10
N ALA A 663 -0.06 -15.54 1.86
CA ALA A 663 -1.28 -16.29 1.62
C ALA A 663 -2.54 -15.43 1.43
N ASP A 664 -2.60 -14.23 1.99
CA ASP A 664 -3.73 -13.29 1.81
C ASP A 664 -3.88 -12.79 0.36
N ARG A 665 -2.81 -12.92 -0.43
CA ARG A 665 -2.73 -12.59 -1.86
C ARG A 665 -2.83 -13.82 -2.76
N ILE A 666 -3.06 -15.01 -2.21
CA ILE A 666 -3.10 -16.27 -2.95
C ILE A 666 -4.52 -16.83 -2.91
N TRP A 667 -5.08 -17.05 -4.10
CA TRP A 667 -6.39 -17.63 -4.31
C TRP A 667 -6.22 -18.95 -5.07
N LEU A 668 -6.85 -20.02 -4.60
CA LEU A 668 -6.90 -21.28 -5.33
C LEU A 668 -8.09 -21.22 -6.30
N ILE A 669 -7.86 -21.68 -7.53
CA ILE A 669 -8.86 -21.79 -8.60
C ILE A 669 -9.42 -23.21 -8.60
N ASN A 670 -10.72 -23.36 -8.84
CA ASN A 670 -11.37 -24.66 -8.94
C ASN A 670 -11.06 -25.38 -10.27
N SER A 671 -11.25 -26.70 -10.29
CA SER A 671 -10.79 -27.59 -11.36
C SER A 671 -11.45 -27.39 -12.74
N ASP A 672 -12.59 -26.70 -12.79
CA ASP A 672 -13.27 -26.32 -14.03
C ASP A 672 -13.00 -24.88 -14.48
N TRP A 673 -12.22 -24.10 -13.71
CA TRP A 673 -11.89 -22.69 -13.95
C TRP A 673 -13.10 -21.73 -13.93
N THR A 674 -14.10 -21.98 -13.08
CA THR A 674 -15.27 -21.10 -12.89
C THR A 674 -15.21 -20.21 -11.64
N ARG A 675 -14.36 -20.53 -10.65
CA ARG A 675 -14.28 -19.80 -9.37
C ARG A 675 -12.90 -19.86 -8.73
N ALA A 676 -12.53 -18.79 -8.01
CA ALA A 676 -11.40 -18.76 -7.10
C ALA A 676 -11.80 -18.32 -5.68
N ALA A 677 -11.12 -18.85 -4.66
CA ALA A 677 -11.28 -18.44 -3.26
C ALA A 677 -9.92 -18.33 -2.55
N LYS A 678 -9.80 -17.47 -1.53
CA LYS A 678 -8.55 -17.28 -0.79
C LYS A 678 -8.07 -18.56 -0.13
N VAL A 679 -6.78 -18.85 -0.24
CA VAL A 679 -6.14 -20.00 0.41
C VAL A 679 -6.38 -20.00 1.92
N ASN A 680 -6.26 -18.85 2.59
CA ASN A 680 -6.53 -18.74 4.02
C ASN A 680 -7.99 -19.10 4.40
N ASP A 681 -8.97 -18.82 3.54
CA ASP A 681 -10.37 -19.15 3.79
C ASP A 681 -10.70 -20.61 3.51
N ILE A 682 -10.17 -21.18 2.41
CA ILE A 682 -10.27 -22.60 2.04
C ILE A 682 -9.69 -23.48 3.14
N CYS A 683 -8.46 -23.19 3.56
CA CYS A 683 -7.78 -23.96 4.60
C CYS A 683 -8.50 -23.82 5.95
N SER A 684 -8.98 -22.62 6.31
CA SER A 684 -9.80 -22.43 7.52
C SER A 684 -11.10 -23.26 7.47
N MET A 685 -11.81 -23.29 6.33
CA MET A 685 -13.03 -24.11 6.17
C MET A 685 -12.76 -25.61 6.36
N TYR A 686 -11.62 -26.12 5.86
CA TYR A 686 -11.23 -27.50 6.10
C TYR A 686 -10.95 -27.79 7.58
N LEU A 687 -10.22 -26.91 8.26
CA LEU A 687 -9.80 -27.09 9.66
C LEU A 687 -10.95 -27.07 10.67
N LEU A 688 -12.09 -26.47 10.33
CA LEU A 688 -13.31 -26.51 11.15
C LEU A 688 -14.00 -27.89 11.15
N ARG A 689 -13.72 -28.77 10.18
CA ARG A 689 -14.35 -30.10 10.12
C ARG A 689 -13.71 -31.07 11.13
N PRO A 690 -14.50 -31.92 11.82
CA PRO A 690 -13.97 -33.00 12.66
C PRO A 690 -13.04 -33.94 11.87
N GLY A 691 -11.88 -34.27 12.45
CA GLY A 691 -10.90 -35.16 11.81
C GLY A 691 -9.92 -34.50 10.83
N SER A 692 -10.01 -33.18 10.57
CA SER A 692 -9.12 -32.45 9.66
C SER A 692 -7.73 -32.12 10.22
N SER A 693 -7.48 -32.37 11.51
CA SER A 693 -6.13 -32.35 12.06
C SER A 693 -5.31 -33.51 11.48
N GLY A 694 -4.04 -33.28 11.15
CA GLY A 694 -3.11 -34.39 10.94
C GLY A 694 -2.95 -35.24 12.20
N ASP A 695 -2.43 -36.46 12.04
CA ASP A 695 -2.21 -37.39 13.16
C ASP A 695 -1.31 -36.76 14.24
N ARG A 696 -1.88 -36.55 15.44
CA ARG A 696 -1.17 -35.93 16.57
C ARG A 696 0.01 -36.78 17.07
N TYR A 697 -0.01 -38.09 16.79
CA TYR A 697 1.05 -39.02 17.14
C TYR A 697 2.11 -39.17 16.03
N LYS A 698 1.87 -38.56 14.86
CA LYS A 698 2.81 -38.45 13.74
C LYS A 698 2.86 -37.01 13.23
N PRO A 699 3.43 -36.06 14.00
CA PRO A 699 3.67 -34.70 13.55
C PRO A 699 4.58 -34.72 12.30
N GLY A 700 3.96 -34.66 11.12
CA GLY A 700 4.61 -34.89 9.83
C GLY A 700 3.75 -35.69 8.83
N ALA A 701 2.74 -36.45 9.25
CA ALA A 701 1.91 -37.30 8.37
C ALA A 701 0.99 -36.55 7.38
N GLY A 702 1.04 -35.21 7.35
CA GLY A 702 0.14 -34.37 6.56
C GLY A 702 -1.28 -34.27 7.13
N ARG A 703 -2.13 -33.50 6.45
CA ARG A 703 -3.59 -33.52 6.68
C ARG A 703 -4.21 -34.65 5.86
N PRO A 704 -5.34 -35.26 6.27
CA PRO A 704 -5.93 -36.37 5.53
C PRO A 704 -6.24 -36.08 4.05
N ILE A 705 -6.62 -34.83 3.71
CA ILE A 705 -6.79 -34.40 2.31
C ILE A 705 -5.45 -34.37 1.56
N GLU A 706 -4.40 -33.82 2.15
CA GLU A 706 -3.07 -33.77 1.53
C GLU A 706 -2.43 -35.14 1.40
N GLN A 707 -2.64 -36.04 2.38
CA GLN A 707 -2.17 -37.41 2.31
C GLN A 707 -2.76 -38.15 1.10
N ARG A 708 -4.05 -37.90 0.76
CA ARG A 708 -4.68 -38.43 -0.46
C ARG A 708 -4.08 -37.82 -1.73
N THR A 709 -3.84 -36.51 -1.74
CA THR A 709 -3.13 -35.81 -2.82
C THR A 709 -1.74 -36.42 -3.08
N TRP A 710 -0.96 -36.66 -2.02
CA TRP A 710 0.41 -37.18 -2.10
C TRP A 710 0.49 -38.66 -2.49
N THR A 711 -0.54 -39.46 -2.16
CA THR A 711 -0.63 -40.88 -2.54
C THR A 711 -1.12 -41.10 -3.97
N GLY A 712 -1.51 -40.04 -4.70
CA GLY A 712 -1.96 -40.11 -6.09
C GLY A 712 -3.46 -40.34 -6.26
N ASN A 713 -4.27 -40.10 -5.20
CA ASN A 713 -5.71 -40.16 -5.33
C ASN A 713 -6.22 -38.93 -6.11
N GLU A 714 -7.19 -39.12 -7.00
CA GLU A 714 -7.84 -38.04 -7.76
C GLU A 714 -8.82 -37.23 -6.89
N ASN A 715 -8.30 -36.55 -5.85
CA ASN A 715 -9.09 -35.86 -4.83
C ASN A 715 -9.28 -34.35 -5.10
N ARG A 716 -9.02 -33.86 -6.31
CA ARG A 716 -9.14 -32.42 -6.65
C ARG A 716 -10.53 -31.86 -6.30
N TYR A 717 -11.58 -32.67 -6.49
CA TYR A 717 -12.96 -32.34 -6.10
C TYR A 717 -13.13 -31.99 -4.62
N GLU A 718 -12.27 -32.47 -3.70
CA GLU A 718 -12.33 -32.10 -2.29
C GLU A 718 -11.93 -30.63 -2.05
N TYR A 719 -11.03 -30.10 -2.90
CA TYR A 719 -10.61 -28.70 -2.88
C TYR A 719 -11.65 -27.81 -3.57
N ASP A 720 -12.25 -28.26 -4.67
CA ASP A 720 -13.38 -27.58 -5.32
C ASP A 720 -14.56 -27.42 -4.34
N ASN A 721 -14.92 -28.50 -3.63
CA ASN A 721 -15.95 -28.47 -2.57
C ASN A 721 -15.58 -27.56 -1.39
N LEU A 722 -14.30 -27.25 -1.15
CA LEU A 722 -13.89 -26.25 -0.16
C LEU A 722 -14.06 -24.83 -0.69
N ILE A 723 -13.75 -24.57 -1.96
CA ILE A 723 -13.99 -23.29 -2.64
C ILE A 723 -15.49 -22.95 -2.60
N ASP A 724 -16.36 -23.91 -2.90
CA ASP A 724 -17.81 -23.73 -2.80
C ASP A 724 -18.30 -23.56 -1.36
N GLN A 725 -17.63 -24.17 -0.37
CA GLN A 725 -17.96 -23.92 1.05
C GLN A 725 -17.53 -22.52 1.51
N VAL A 726 -16.48 -21.94 0.93
CA VAL A 726 -16.13 -20.53 1.14
C VAL A 726 -17.21 -19.62 0.54
N ALA A 727 -17.65 -19.88 -0.70
CA ALA A 727 -18.75 -19.13 -1.34
C ALA A 727 -20.05 -19.21 -0.52
N ASN A 728 -20.49 -20.41 -0.15
CA ASN A 728 -21.70 -20.64 0.66
C ASN A 728 -21.61 -20.05 2.09
N ALA A 729 -20.41 -19.78 2.59
CA ALA A 729 -20.19 -19.06 3.86
C ALA A 729 -20.25 -17.53 3.72
N ASN A 730 -20.63 -17.00 2.54
CA ASN A 730 -20.61 -15.57 2.19
C ASN A 730 -19.23 -14.91 2.38
N LYS A 731 -18.16 -15.68 2.18
CA LYS A 731 -16.79 -15.17 2.19
C LYS A 731 -16.37 -14.72 0.78
N PRO A 732 -15.33 -13.88 0.65
CA PRO A 732 -14.88 -13.38 -0.65
C PRO A 732 -14.46 -14.51 -1.60
N VAL A 733 -15.11 -14.54 -2.77
CA VAL A 733 -14.78 -15.40 -3.92
C VAL A 733 -14.72 -14.53 -5.18
N ILE A 734 -14.11 -15.05 -6.24
CA ILE A 734 -14.12 -14.46 -7.57
C ILE A 734 -14.72 -15.49 -8.52
N ASP A 735 -15.82 -15.15 -9.17
CA ASP A 735 -16.46 -15.98 -10.20
C ASP A 735 -15.94 -15.57 -11.59
N PHE A 736 -15.69 -16.55 -12.45
CA PHE A 736 -15.19 -16.35 -13.82
C PHE A 736 -16.32 -16.59 -14.83
N PRO A 737 -16.60 -15.64 -15.76
CA PRO A 737 -17.69 -15.78 -16.72
C PRO A 737 -17.44 -16.86 -17.79
N ASP A 738 -16.19 -17.09 -18.17
CA ASP A 738 -15.76 -18.16 -19.07
C ASP A 738 -14.31 -18.59 -18.78
N LYS A 739 -13.67 -19.32 -19.70
CA LYS A 739 -12.28 -19.80 -19.57
C LYS A 739 -11.24 -18.93 -20.28
N SER A 740 -11.64 -17.75 -20.75
CA SER A 740 -10.84 -16.82 -21.55
C SER A 740 -10.28 -15.67 -20.71
N ILE A 741 -10.10 -15.89 -19.40
CA ILE A 741 -9.75 -14.84 -18.44
C ILE A 741 -8.28 -14.46 -18.51
N TYR A 742 -8.03 -13.16 -18.57
CA TYR A 742 -6.72 -12.53 -18.54
C TYR A 742 -6.45 -11.79 -17.24
N SER A 743 -5.18 -11.55 -16.95
CA SER A 743 -4.70 -10.80 -15.78
C SER A 743 -5.40 -9.46 -15.56
N ASN A 744 -5.82 -8.78 -16.63
CA ASN A 744 -6.45 -7.47 -16.57
C ASN A 744 -7.96 -7.49 -16.30
N ASP A 745 -8.61 -8.65 -16.42
CA ASP A 745 -10.06 -8.79 -16.18
C ASP A 745 -10.37 -8.99 -14.68
N ILE A 746 -9.34 -9.30 -13.88
CA ILE A 746 -9.47 -9.65 -12.47
C ILE A 746 -9.73 -8.43 -11.59
N VAL A 747 -10.93 -8.39 -11.01
CA VAL A 747 -11.30 -7.46 -9.93
C VAL A 747 -11.37 -8.23 -8.61
N PHE A 748 -10.50 -7.89 -7.66
CA PHE A 748 -10.56 -8.46 -6.31
C PHE A 748 -11.62 -7.76 -5.46
N PRO A 749 -12.40 -8.51 -4.65
CA PRO A 749 -13.30 -7.96 -3.63
C PRO A 749 -12.56 -7.43 -2.39
#